data_AF-A0A7G9L7C7-F1
#
_entry.id   AF-A0A7G9L7C7-F1
#
_cell.length_a   1.000
_cell.length_b   1.000
_cell.length_c   1.000
_cell.angle_alpha   90.00
_cell.angle_beta   90.00
_cell.angle_gamma   90.00
#
_symmetry.space_group_name_H-M   'P 1'
#
loop_
_entity.id
_entity.type
_entity.pdbx_description
1 polymer ?
#
loop_
_entity_poly.entity_id
_entity_poly.type
_entity_poly.pdbx_seq_one_letter_code
_entity_poly.pdbx_strand_id
1 'polypeptide(L)'
;MKANETKVEDFLSSNKTQFVIPVYQRNYDWSTSQCKQLLDDILEVGTSKKTNAHFIGSVVYVHDDVYTSSRIKELTVIDGQQRLTTLTLIYLTLYRLAIEMNDEGLEAEISETYLTNKFAPEEEKLKLRPTENNDKAIKYLLRSDSTEEFNDFSKVIDNFNYFKSRITQENIEYVLKGLSKLMFVEISLDREKDDPQRIFESLNSTGLELSQADLIRNYILMGLNRKSQNKIYNNYWEIIEKLAKDESLNTSKVSDFIRDYLTLVNNKIPNKSKVYLEFKAKFPTSDLEQLENNLLPIKSLVKFYNKLLNPKNEPDRAIRTQLEYINRLEINVAFPFLMKVYEDYSENIIDKETFIKVLDFIQSFAWRRFILGLPTNALNKIFMTLYEKIDKENYLISLQKWLLKRPGSQRFPKNNELIESLKLKDVYNVKSKNRTYLLERLENFENKEPVKIEGNTDITIEHIFPQNPDPKWKVDLGTDEYNFIKETYLNTIGNLTLSGNNGKLGNKVFTFKRDLENAGYKDSRLWLNKYLSIAEKWDKAEIEKRFDLLAERFLKIWEYPEIELDDRDENNEVNIFEAEDPKHKKLEYAIFFDQKIEVTQVAKLYVEVFKQLFDLQPETFFTTDLAEKVTLTKTPKEGNPRQPVQINDTYFIEGNIDNIGKFEKIKHALTIFDSEDELTIKYAEK
;
A
#
# COMPACT_ATOMS: atom_id res chain seq x y z
N MET A 1 -4.68 -15.84 -35.64
CA MET A 1 -5.93 -15.35 -34.99
C MET A 1 -7.10 -15.47 -35.97
N LYS A 2 -8.22 -16.06 -35.54
CA LYS A 2 -9.51 -16.07 -36.28
C LYS A 2 -10.59 -15.49 -35.39
N ALA A 3 -11.39 -14.55 -35.90
CA ALA A 3 -12.48 -13.92 -35.17
C ALA A 3 -13.80 -14.12 -35.92
N ASN A 4 -14.81 -14.68 -35.24
CA ASN A 4 -16.13 -14.93 -35.82
C ASN A 4 -17.22 -14.45 -34.84
N GLU A 5 -18.33 -13.94 -35.37
CA GLU A 5 -19.55 -13.76 -34.59
C GLU A 5 -20.23 -15.11 -34.37
N THR A 6 -20.62 -15.42 -33.14
CA THR A 6 -21.25 -16.70 -32.80
C THR A 6 -22.28 -16.48 -31.68
N LYS A 7 -23.38 -17.24 -31.73
CA LYS A 7 -24.35 -17.23 -30.65
C LYS A 7 -23.80 -17.95 -29.43
N VAL A 8 -24.18 -17.47 -28.26
CA VAL A 8 -23.78 -18.08 -26.97
C VAL A 8 -24.21 -19.56 -26.92
N GLU A 9 -25.42 -19.87 -27.36
CA GLU A 9 -25.96 -21.23 -27.38
C GLU A 9 -25.12 -22.18 -28.26
N ASP A 10 -24.73 -21.75 -29.46
CA ASP A 10 -23.96 -22.55 -30.41
C ASP A 10 -22.55 -22.84 -29.87
N PHE A 11 -21.92 -21.83 -29.27
CA PHE A 11 -20.60 -22.01 -28.69
C PHE A 11 -20.63 -22.95 -27.50
N LEU A 12 -21.50 -22.70 -26.51
CA LEU A 12 -21.57 -23.51 -25.29
C LEU A 12 -22.05 -24.94 -25.60
N SER A 13 -22.91 -25.12 -26.60
CA SER A 13 -23.41 -26.45 -27.03
C SER A 13 -22.38 -27.27 -27.81
N SER A 14 -21.21 -26.71 -28.17
CA SER A 14 -20.15 -27.39 -28.91
C SER A 14 -19.88 -28.82 -28.41
N ASN A 15 -20.01 -29.78 -29.32
CA ASN A 15 -19.88 -31.20 -29.00
C ASN A 15 -18.44 -31.54 -28.57
N LYS A 16 -18.32 -32.41 -27.56
CA LYS A 16 -17.03 -32.93 -27.04
C LYS A 16 -16.03 -31.80 -26.79
N THR A 17 -16.49 -30.72 -26.18
CA THR A 17 -15.69 -29.53 -25.93
C THR A 17 -15.77 -29.19 -24.45
N GLN A 18 -14.63 -28.79 -23.88
CA GLN A 18 -14.52 -28.29 -22.52
C GLN A 18 -13.80 -26.95 -22.55
N PHE A 19 -14.41 -25.93 -21.94
CA PHE A 19 -13.81 -24.62 -21.74
C PHE A 19 -13.04 -24.64 -20.43
N VAL A 20 -11.72 -24.46 -20.50
CA VAL A 20 -10.84 -24.52 -19.33
C VAL A 20 -10.43 -23.10 -18.96
N ILE A 21 -10.77 -22.67 -17.75
CA ILE A 21 -10.22 -21.45 -17.16
C ILE A 21 -8.88 -21.82 -16.50
N PRO A 22 -7.74 -21.37 -17.05
CA PRO A 22 -6.43 -21.76 -16.55
C PRO A 22 -6.10 -21.09 -15.21
N VAL A 23 -5.17 -21.66 -14.46
CA VAL A 23 -4.82 -21.24 -13.08
C VAL A 23 -4.30 -19.79 -12.97
N TYR A 24 -3.84 -19.20 -14.07
CA TYR A 24 -3.39 -17.80 -14.10
C TYR A 24 -4.51 -16.78 -14.23
N GLN A 25 -5.72 -17.20 -14.57
CA GLN A 25 -6.87 -16.32 -14.58
C GLN A 25 -7.34 -16.01 -13.16
N ARG A 26 -7.84 -14.80 -12.94
CA ARG A 26 -8.40 -14.43 -11.62
C ARG A 26 -9.69 -15.20 -11.36
N ASN A 27 -10.00 -15.42 -10.09
CA ASN A 27 -11.28 -15.99 -9.65
C ASN A 27 -12.48 -15.14 -10.11
N TYR A 28 -13.68 -15.69 -9.92
CA TYR A 28 -14.91 -15.00 -10.30
C TYR A 28 -15.11 -13.77 -9.40
N ASP A 29 -15.21 -12.60 -10.02
CA ASP A 29 -15.14 -11.31 -9.33
C ASP A 29 -16.31 -10.37 -9.65
N TRP A 30 -17.16 -10.73 -10.62
CA TRP A 30 -18.35 -9.96 -10.95
C TRP A 30 -19.25 -9.74 -9.73
N SER A 31 -19.63 -8.47 -9.54
CA SER A 31 -20.56 -8.06 -8.50
C SER A 31 -22.00 -8.41 -8.87
N THR A 32 -22.88 -8.41 -7.87
CA THR A 32 -24.32 -8.57 -8.09
C THR A 32 -24.89 -7.48 -9.01
N SER A 33 -24.31 -6.28 -9.04
CA SER A 33 -24.71 -5.22 -9.97
C SER A 33 -24.46 -5.60 -11.43
N GLN A 34 -23.32 -6.23 -11.73
CA GLN A 34 -22.99 -6.69 -13.08
C GLN A 34 -23.86 -7.88 -13.49
N CYS A 35 -24.12 -8.80 -12.54
CA CYS A 35 -25.04 -9.91 -12.74
C CYS A 35 -26.47 -9.43 -13.01
N LYS A 36 -26.92 -8.41 -12.27
CA LYS A 36 -28.20 -7.75 -12.48
C LYS A 36 -28.30 -7.16 -13.87
N GLN A 37 -27.30 -6.38 -14.29
CA GLN A 37 -27.29 -5.76 -15.61
C GLN A 37 -27.43 -6.81 -16.72
N LEU A 38 -26.61 -7.87 -16.69
CA LEU A 38 -26.69 -8.94 -17.68
C LEU A 38 -28.07 -9.63 -17.69
N LEU A 39 -28.67 -9.88 -16.53
CA LEU A 39 -29.99 -10.50 -16.45
C LEU A 39 -31.10 -9.57 -16.98
N ASP A 40 -31.04 -8.29 -16.62
CA ASP A 40 -31.98 -7.27 -17.09
C ASP A 40 -31.92 -7.18 -18.64
N ASP A 41 -30.71 -7.18 -19.21
CA ASP A 41 -30.50 -7.20 -20.66
C ASP A 41 -31.08 -8.48 -21.31
N ILE A 42 -30.86 -9.66 -20.71
CA ILE A 42 -31.43 -10.93 -21.19
C ILE A 42 -32.95 -10.90 -21.19
N LEU A 43 -33.57 -10.41 -20.10
CA LEU A 43 -35.02 -10.31 -19.97
C LEU A 43 -35.62 -9.32 -20.98
N GLU A 44 -34.98 -8.17 -21.19
CA GLU A 44 -35.41 -7.17 -22.16
C GLU A 44 -35.43 -7.76 -23.58
N VAL A 45 -34.34 -8.42 -23.97
CA VAL A 45 -34.17 -9.04 -25.28
C VAL A 45 -35.12 -10.23 -25.49
N GLY A 46 -35.38 -11.00 -24.44
CA GLY A 46 -36.36 -12.09 -24.43
C GLY A 46 -37.81 -11.62 -24.57
N THR A 47 -38.14 -10.45 -24.04
CA THR A 47 -39.48 -9.84 -24.11
C THR A 47 -39.71 -9.13 -25.45
N SER A 48 -38.65 -8.55 -26.04
CA SER A 48 -38.72 -7.83 -27.31
C SER A 48 -38.90 -8.75 -28.51
N LYS A 49 -39.93 -8.48 -29.32
CA LYS A 49 -40.11 -9.12 -30.64
C LYS A 49 -39.27 -8.48 -31.76
N LYS A 50 -38.64 -7.33 -31.50
CA LYS A 50 -37.87 -6.57 -32.50
C LYS A 50 -36.36 -6.82 -32.41
N THR A 51 -35.88 -7.23 -31.25
CA THR A 51 -34.46 -7.46 -31.01
C THR A 51 -34.13 -8.93 -31.32
N ASN A 52 -33.35 -9.14 -32.38
CA ASN A 52 -33.00 -10.49 -32.87
C ASN A 52 -31.60 -10.95 -32.43
N ALA A 53 -30.77 -10.03 -31.93
CA ALA A 53 -29.45 -10.34 -31.39
C ALA A 53 -29.07 -9.30 -30.34
N HIS A 54 -28.33 -9.72 -29.32
CA HIS A 54 -27.76 -8.85 -28.30
C HIS A 54 -26.29 -9.22 -28.06
N PHE A 55 -25.40 -8.24 -28.26
CA PHE A 55 -23.97 -8.43 -28.18
C PHE A 55 -23.48 -8.27 -26.73
N ILE A 56 -22.83 -9.30 -26.18
CA ILE A 56 -22.36 -9.31 -24.78
C ILE A 56 -20.83 -9.20 -24.62
N GLY A 57 -20.10 -9.04 -25.73
CA GLY A 57 -18.64 -8.88 -25.74
C GLY A 57 -17.91 -9.94 -26.57
N SER A 58 -16.65 -10.20 -26.22
CA SER A 58 -15.81 -11.23 -26.86
C SER A 58 -15.40 -12.32 -25.89
N VAL A 59 -15.09 -13.49 -26.45
CA VAL A 59 -14.45 -14.61 -25.76
C VAL A 59 -13.19 -14.98 -26.54
N VAL A 60 -12.05 -15.00 -25.85
CA VAL A 60 -10.76 -15.33 -26.47
C VAL A 60 -10.27 -16.63 -25.87
N TYR A 61 -9.91 -17.59 -26.72
CA TYR A 61 -9.43 -18.89 -26.28
C TYR A 61 -8.34 -19.43 -27.20
N VAL A 62 -7.61 -20.40 -26.67
CA VAL A 62 -6.54 -21.13 -27.35
C VAL A 62 -6.96 -22.59 -27.46
N HIS A 63 -6.74 -23.19 -28.62
CA HIS A 63 -6.83 -24.63 -28.78
C HIS A 63 -5.57 -25.27 -28.20
N ASP A 64 -5.73 -26.14 -27.19
CA ASP A 64 -4.64 -27.03 -26.81
C ASP A 64 -4.75 -28.29 -27.69
N ASP A 65 -3.74 -28.54 -28.54
CA ASP A 65 -3.68 -29.70 -29.45
C ASP A 65 -3.58 -31.06 -28.73
N VAL A 66 -3.69 -31.06 -27.39
CA VAL A 66 -3.74 -32.25 -26.57
C VAL A 66 -5.20 -32.69 -26.46
N TYR A 67 -5.62 -33.59 -27.35
CA TYR A 67 -6.85 -34.36 -27.11
C TYR A 67 -6.69 -35.09 -25.77
N THR A 68 -7.61 -34.87 -24.83
CA THR A 68 -7.65 -35.66 -23.61
C THR A 68 -7.93 -37.12 -23.95
N SER A 69 -7.63 -38.05 -23.05
CA SER A 69 -7.86 -39.49 -23.24
C SER A 69 -9.31 -39.83 -23.63
N SER A 70 -10.26 -38.93 -23.37
CA SER A 70 -11.68 -39.02 -23.66
C SER A 70 -12.11 -38.46 -25.04
N ARG A 71 -11.18 -38.00 -25.89
CA ARG A 71 -11.44 -37.30 -27.18
C ARG A 71 -12.21 -35.97 -27.03
N ILE A 72 -12.14 -35.33 -25.87
CA ILE A 72 -12.69 -34.00 -25.63
C ILE A 72 -11.65 -32.95 -26.05
N LYS A 73 -12.12 -31.90 -26.73
CA LYS A 73 -11.32 -30.73 -27.10
C LYS A 73 -11.29 -29.74 -25.93
N GLU A 74 -10.12 -29.47 -25.39
CA GLU A 74 -9.94 -28.42 -24.38
C GLU A 74 -9.72 -27.06 -25.07
N LEU A 75 -10.52 -26.08 -24.70
CA LEU A 75 -10.40 -24.69 -25.12
C LEU A 75 -9.99 -23.86 -23.91
N THR A 76 -8.72 -23.46 -23.86
CA THR A 76 -8.17 -22.68 -22.76
C THR A 76 -8.58 -21.22 -22.92
N VAL A 77 -9.42 -20.72 -22.00
CA VAL A 77 -9.98 -19.37 -22.02
C VAL A 77 -8.92 -18.35 -21.58
N ILE A 78 -8.66 -17.37 -22.46
CA ILE A 78 -7.72 -16.26 -22.25
C ILE A 78 -8.44 -14.98 -21.82
N ASP A 79 -9.62 -14.73 -22.36
CA ASP A 79 -10.48 -13.61 -21.96
C ASP A 79 -11.97 -13.98 -22.12
N GLY A 80 -12.85 -13.30 -21.38
CA GLY A 80 -14.29 -13.59 -21.32
C GLY A 80 -14.68 -14.57 -20.19
N GLN A 81 -13.73 -14.98 -19.36
CA GLN A 81 -13.95 -15.95 -18.28
C GLN A 81 -15.06 -15.56 -17.27
N GLN A 82 -15.19 -14.27 -16.94
CA GLN A 82 -16.22 -13.79 -16.02
C GLN A 82 -17.62 -13.96 -16.63
N ARG A 83 -17.79 -13.58 -17.90
CA ARG A 83 -19.06 -13.73 -18.65
C ARG A 83 -19.45 -15.19 -18.79
N LEU A 84 -18.51 -16.06 -19.18
CA LEU A 84 -18.77 -17.51 -19.30
C LEU A 84 -19.19 -18.12 -17.98
N THR A 85 -18.55 -17.72 -16.88
CA THR A 85 -18.91 -18.17 -15.53
C THR A 85 -20.32 -17.70 -15.17
N THR A 86 -20.66 -16.43 -15.39
CA THR A 86 -22.00 -15.90 -15.11
C THR A 86 -23.09 -16.58 -15.95
N LEU A 87 -22.86 -16.81 -17.24
CA LEU A 87 -23.78 -17.55 -18.10
C LEU A 87 -23.98 -18.98 -17.58
N THR A 88 -22.90 -19.64 -17.16
CA THR A 88 -22.98 -20.97 -16.53
C THR A 88 -23.85 -20.95 -15.27
N LEU A 89 -23.76 -19.90 -14.45
CA LEU A 89 -24.63 -19.75 -13.26
C LEU A 89 -26.09 -19.56 -13.63
N ILE A 90 -26.40 -18.80 -14.69
CA ILE A 90 -27.77 -18.65 -15.19
C ILE A 90 -28.33 -20.00 -15.66
N TYR A 91 -27.58 -20.76 -16.46
CA TYR A 91 -27.98 -22.11 -16.87
C TYR A 91 -28.15 -23.05 -15.68
N LEU A 92 -27.30 -22.94 -14.66
CA LEU A 92 -27.42 -23.73 -13.44
C LEU A 92 -28.68 -23.36 -12.66
N THR A 93 -29.04 -22.08 -12.58
CA THR A 93 -30.32 -21.64 -12.00
C THR A 93 -31.52 -22.20 -12.76
N LEU A 94 -31.48 -22.18 -14.10
CA LEU A 94 -32.53 -22.74 -14.96
C LEU A 94 -32.65 -24.26 -14.77
N TYR A 95 -31.52 -24.97 -14.68
CA TYR A 95 -31.47 -26.40 -14.38
C TYR A 95 -32.14 -26.73 -13.04
N ARG A 96 -31.83 -25.97 -11.98
CA ARG A 96 -32.45 -26.16 -10.66
C ARG A 96 -33.95 -25.88 -10.69
N LEU A 97 -34.37 -24.84 -11.41
CA LEU A 97 -35.79 -24.51 -11.56
C LEU A 97 -36.54 -25.59 -12.36
N ALA A 98 -35.93 -26.18 -13.39
CA ALA A 98 -36.52 -27.30 -14.14
C ALA A 98 -36.77 -28.54 -13.24
N ILE A 99 -35.84 -28.86 -12.34
CA ILE A 99 -36.03 -29.90 -11.32
C ILE A 99 -37.19 -29.55 -10.38
N GLU A 100 -37.23 -28.32 -9.86
CA GLU A 100 -38.31 -27.86 -8.97
C GLU A 100 -39.70 -27.92 -9.67
N MET A 101 -39.73 -27.73 -10.99
CA MET A 101 -40.93 -27.84 -11.83
C MET A 101 -41.27 -29.27 -12.29
N ASN A 102 -40.41 -30.26 -12.03
CA ASN A 102 -40.47 -31.61 -12.59
C ASN A 102 -40.53 -31.64 -14.14
N ASP A 103 -39.82 -30.72 -14.80
CA ASP A 103 -39.68 -30.70 -16.25
C ASP A 103 -38.42 -31.47 -16.67
N GLU A 104 -38.55 -32.79 -16.78
CA GLU A 104 -37.45 -33.70 -17.14
C GLU A 104 -36.84 -33.37 -18.51
N GLY A 105 -37.63 -32.82 -19.44
CA GLY A 105 -37.18 -32.45 -20.78
C GLY A 105 -36.21 -31.27 -20.73
N LEU A 106 -36.62 -30.19 -20.06
CA LEU A 106 -35.80 -29.00 -19.89
C LEU A 106 -34.58 -29.27 -19.00
N GLU A 107 -34.74 -30.11 -17.97
CA GLU A 107 -33.63 -30.56 -17.13
C GLU A 107 -32.53 -31.22 -17.97
N ALA A 108 -32.90 -32.22 -18.77
CA ALA A 108 -31.97 -32.95 -19.61
C ALA A 108 -31.33 -32.06 -20.68
N GLU A 109 -32.12 -31.19 -21.32
CA GLU A 109 -31.63 -30.24 -22.32
C GLU A 109 -30.52 -29.34 -21.73
N ILE A 110 -30.77 -28.70 -20.58
CA ILE A 110 -29.81 -27.77 -19.99
C ILE A 110 -28.55 -28.51 -19.51
N SER A 111 -28.75 -29.63 -18.81
CA SER A 111 -27.66 -30.40 -18.23
C SER A 111 -26.72 -30.97 -19.30
N GLU A 112 -27.27 -31.59 -20.35
CA GLU A 112 -26.49 -32.27 -21.38
C GLU A 112 -25.94 -31.33 -22.45
N THR A 113 -26.58 -30.17 -22.66
CA THR A 113 -26.17 -29.21 -23.69
C THR A 113 -25.19 -28.16 -23.17
N TYR A 114 -25.43 -27.60 -21.98
CA TYR A 114 -24.71 -26.40 -21.53
C TYR A 114 -23.84 -26.62 -20.29
N LEU A 115 -24.19 -27.55 -19.40
CA LEU A 115 -23.49 -27.72 -18.11
C LEU A 115 -22.49 -28.88 -18.12
N THR A 116 -22.84 -30.02 -18.74
CA THR A 116 -22.06 -31.25 -18.64
C THR A 116 -21.79 -31.95 -19.96
N ASN A 117 -20.65 -32.64 -20.05
CA ASN A 117 -20.31 -33.59 -21.10
C ASN A 117 -20.70 -35.00 -20.63
N LYS A 118 -21.91 -35.46 -20.98
CA LYS A 118 -22.52 -36.72 -20.50
C LYS A 118 -21.62 -37.96 -20.53
N PHE A 119 -20.80 -38.10 -21.57
CA PHE A 119 -19.94 -39.27 -21.78
C PHE A 119 -18.49 -39.09 -21.26
N ALA A 120 -18.20 -37.95 -20.64
CA ALA A 120 -16.87 -37.66 -20.09
C ALA A 120 -16.68 -38.33 -18.72
N PRO A 121 -15.43 -38.65 -18.33
CA PRO A 121 -15.12 -39.01 -16.95
C PRO A 121 -15.46 -37.85 -15.99
N GLU A 122 -15.70 -38.16 -14.72
CA GLU A 122 -16.15 -37.18 -13.72
C GLU A 122 -15.24 -35.93 -13.62
N GLU A 123 -13.93 -36.11 -13.85
CA GLU A 123 -12.93 -35.03 -13.87
C GLU A 123 -13.08 -34.05 -15.05
N GLU A 124 -13.69 -34.49 -16.15
CA GLU A 124 -13.89 -33.73 -17.40
C GLU A 124 -15.39 -33.47 -17.69
N LYS A 125 -16.25 -33.79 -16.73
CA LYS A 125 -17.70 -33.78 -16.91
C LYS A 125 -18.27 -32.37 -17.01
N LEU A 126 -17.67 -31.38 -16.37
CA LEU A 126 -18.11 -29.99 -16.49
C LEU A 126 -17.73 -29.41 -17.85
N LYS A 127 -18.67 -28.73 -18.52
CA LYS A 127 -18.36 -28.01 -19.77
C LYS A 127 -17.48 -26.79 -19.54
N LEU A 128 -17.72 -26.03 -18.47
CA LEU A 128 -16.81 -24.99 -18.01
C LEU A 128 -16.04 -25.52 -16.81
N ARG A 129 -14.73 -25.73 -16.98
CA ARG A 129 -13.81 -26.06 -15.89
C ARG A 129 -13.26 -24.76 -15.29
N PRO A 130 -13.70 -24.36 -14.09
CA PRO A 130 -13.27 -23.12 -13.49
C PRO A 130 -11.92 -23.29 -12.76
N THR A 131 -11.43 -22.22 -12.13
CA THR A 131 -10.31 -22.28 -11.17
C THR A 131 -10.68 -23.11 -9.94
N GLU A 132 -9.71 -23.65 -9.20
CA GLU A 132 -9.95 -24.57 -8.07
C GLU A 132 -10.93 -24.01 -7.01
N ASN A 133 -10.83 -22.71 -6.69
CA ASN A 133 -11.73 -22.07 -5.72
C ASN A 133 -13.19 -22.05 -6.20
N ASN A 134 -13.41 -21.80 -7.48
CA ASN A 134 -14.73 -21.77 -8.09
C ASN A 134 -15.26 -23.18 -8.37
N ASP A 135 -14.37 -24.16 -8.60
CA ASP A 135 -14.71 -25.55 -8.89
C ASP A 135 -15.49 -26.20 -7.74
N LYS A 136 -15.06 -25.96 -6.50
CA LYS A 136 -15.79 -26.42 -5.30
C LYS A 136 -17.21 -25.87 -5.25
N ALA A 137 -17.38 -24.56 -5.50
CA ALA A 137 -18.69 -23.91 -5.49
C ALA A 137 -19.60 -24.41 -6.62
N ILE A 138 -19.09 -24.51 -7.85
CA ILE A 138 -19.87 -24.99 -9.00
C ILE A 138 -20.27 -26.46 -8.84
N LYS A 139 -19.36 -27.32 -8.37
CA LYS A 139 -19.66 -28.73 -8.08
C LYS A 139 -20.72 -28.87 -6.98
N TYR A 140 -20.63 -28.08 -5.92
CA TYR A 140 -21.67 -28.01 -4.90
C TYR A 140 -23.03 -27.62 -5.50
N LEU A 141 -23.05 -26.57 -6.32
CA LEU A 141 -24.27 -26.10 -6.98
C LEU A 141 -24.87 -27.12 -7.96
N LEU A 142 -24.09 -28.05 -8.51
CA LEU A 142 -24.58 -29.12 -9.39
C LEU A 142 -25.11 -30.36 -8.65
N ARG A 143 -24.72 -30.58 -7.38
CA ARG A 143 -25.18 -31.74 -6.61
C ARG A 143 -26.61 -31.54 -6.14
N SER A 144 -27.51 -32.47 -6.43
CA SER A 144 -28.93 -32.38 -6.09
C SER A 144 -29.27 -32.57 -4.60
N ASP A 145 -28.30 -32.92 -3.75
CA ASP A 145 -28.54 -33.16 -2.33
C ASP A 145 -28.58 -31.87 -1.49
N SER A 146 -29.73 -31.63 -0.86
CA SER A 146 -30.06 -30.46 -0.04
C SER A 146 -29.60 -30.57 1.42
N THR A 147 -28.72 -31.53 1.75
CA THR A 147 -28.30 -31.81 3.13
C THR A 147 -26.91 -31.28 3.48
N GLU A 148 -26.14 -30.81 2.50
CA GLU A 148 -24.83 -30.19 2.71
C GLU A 148 -24.94 -28.66 2.66
N GLU A 149 -24.31 -27.95 3.59
CA GLU A 149 -24.17 -26.48 3.56
C GLU A 149 -22.80 -26.09 3.00
N PHE A 150 -22.76 -25.08 2.12
CA PHE A 150 -21.50 -24.50 1.64
C PHE A 150 -21.00 -23.44 2.63
N ASN A 151 -19.99 -23.79 3.42
CA ASN A 151 -19.51 -22.98 4.55
C ASN A 151 -18.47 -21.89 4.20
N ASP A 152 -18.00 -21.85 2.95
CA ASP A 152 -16.99 -20.89 2.51
C ASP A 152 -17.64 -19.66 1.83
N PHE A 153 -17.04 -18.48 1.98
CA PHE A 153 -17.47 -17.30 1.21
C PHE A 153 -17.15 -17.51 -0.28
N SER A 154 -18.15 -17.33 -1.15
CA SER A 154 -17.96 -17.42 -2.59
C SER A 154 -18.93 -16.53 -3.36
N LYS A 155 -18.37 -15.61 -4.15
CA LYS A 155 -19.14 -14.77 -5.09
C LYS A 155 -19.94 -15.59 -6.11
N VAL A 156 -19.52 -16.81 -6.38
CA VAL A 156 -20.25 -17.75 -7.25
C VAL A 156 -21.58 -18.12 -6.59
N ILE A 157 -21.57 -18.43 -5.30
CA ILE A 157 -22.76 -18.77 -4.51
C ILE A 157 -23.67 -17.55 -4.35
N ASP A 158 -23.11 -16.39 -4.00
CA ASP A 158 -23.88 -15.15 -3.83
C ASP A 158 -24.64 -14.76 -5.11
N ASN A 159 -23.95 -14.80 -6.25
CA ASN A 159 -24.56 -14.45 -7.53
C ASN A 159 -25.53 -15.54 -8.02
N PHE A 160 -25.26 -16.82 -7.74
CA PHE A 160 -26.23 -17.89 -7.97
C PHE A 160 -27.53 -17.66 -7.19
N ASN A 161 -27.43 -17.34 -5.89
CA ASN A 161 -28.59 -17.05 -5.04
C ASN A 161 -29.36 -15.83 -5.57
N TYR A 162 -28.65 -14.80 -6.06
CA TYR A 162 -29.27 -13.67 -6.75
C TYR A 162 -30.08 -14.12 -7.97
N PHE A 163 -29.50 -14.92 -8.88
CA PHE A 163 -30.23 -15.45 -10.03
C PHE A 163 -31.42 -16.31 -9.62
N LYS A 164 -31.26 -17.19 -8.62
CA LYS A 164 -32.34 -18.02 -8.08
C LYS A 164 -33.51 -17.18 -7.55
N SER A 165 -33.23 -16.02 -6.94
CA SER A 165 -34.28 -15.11 -6.45
C SER A 165 -35.03 -14.35 -7.56
N ARG A 166 -34.46 -14.27 -8.77
CA ARG A 166 -34.93 -13.42 -9.88
C ARG A 166 -35.49 -14.20 -11.06
N ILE A 167 -35.00 -15.41 -11.30
CA ILE A 167 -35.48 -16.32 -12.34
C ILE A 167 -36.53 -17.22 -11.71
N THR A 168 -37.77 -17.08 -12.15
CA THR A 168 -38.95 -17.76 -11.60
C THR A 168 -39.69 -18.49 -12.71
N GLN A 169 -40.65 -19.34 -12.32
CA GLN A 169 -41.52 -20.03 -13.27
C GLN A 169 -42.29 -19.06 -14.20
N GLU A 170 -42.56 -17.83 -13.75
CA GLU A 170 -43.28 -16.82 -14.54
C GLU A 170 -42.44 -16.22 -15.66
N ASN A 171 -41.11 -16.16 -15.51
CA ASN A 171 -40.22 -15.49 -16.46
C ASN A 171 -39.22 -16.39 -17.17
N ILE A 172 -39.17 -17.69 -16.81
CA ILE A 172 -38.25 -18.67 -17.38
C ILE A 172 -38.24 -18.69 -18.92
N GLU A 173 -39.41 -18.60 -19.55
CA GLU A 173 -39.51 -18.56 -21.01
C GLU A 173 -38.82 -17.33 -21.63
N TYR A 174 -38.93 -16.17 -20.98
CA TYR A 174 -38.29 -14.94 -21.47
C TYR A 174 -36.77 -15.03 -21.28
N VAL A 175 -36.30 -15.64 -20.19
CA VAL A 175 -34.87 -15.88 -19.98
C VAL A 175 -34.31 -16.81 -21.06
N LEU A 176 -34.97 -17.94 -21.34
CA LEU A 176 -34.56 -18.87 -22.40
C LEU A 176 -34.56 -18.21 -23.79
N LYS A 177 -35.61 -17.45 -24.13
CA LYS A 177 -35.70 -16.66 -25.38
C LYS A 177 -34.64 -15.55 -25.46
N GLY A 178 -34.24 -14.98 -24.32
CA GLY A 178 -33.19 -13.98 -24.24
C GLY A 178 -31.81 -14.59 -24.48
N LEU A 179 -31.52 -15.73 -23.84
CA LEU A 179 -30.26 -16.47 -23.98
C LEU A 179 -29.99 -16.89 -25.44
N SER A 180 -31.00 -17.36 -26.17
CA SER A 180 -30.85 -17.77 -27.59
C SER A 180 -30.57 -16.62 -28.56
N LYS A 181 -30.73 -15.38 -28.10
CA LYS A 181 -30.43 -14.15 -28.85
C LYS A 181 -29.08 -13.53 -28.47
N LEU A 182 -28.38 -14.07 -27.48
CA LEU A 182 -27.08 -13.53 -27.10
C LEU A 182 -26.00 -13.94 -28.12
N MET A 183 -25.14 -12.98 -28.47
CA MET A 183 -24.00 -13.18 -29.36
C MET A 183 -22.72 -12.62 -28.75
N PHE A 184 -21.60 -13.26 -29.05
CA PHE A 184 -20.28 -12.69 -28.85
C PHE A 184 -19.41 -12.86 -30.09
N VAL A 185 -18.27 -12.16 -30.09
CA VAL A 185 -17.17 -12.45 -31.01
C VAL A 185 -16.29 -13.51 -30.35
N GLU A 186 -16.24 -14.70 -30.95
CA GLU A 186 -15.24 -15.69 -30.59
C GLU A 186 -13.91 -15.39 -31.28
N ILE A 187 -12.81 -15.48 -30.53
CA ILE A 187 -11.46 -15.28 -31.04
C ILE A 187 -10.65 -16.52 -30.71
N SER A 188 -10.35 -17.30 -31.75
CA SER A 188 -9.50 -18.49 -31.67
C SER A 188 -8.04 -18.11 -31.98
N LEU A 189 -7.16 -18.45 -31.04
CA LEU A 189 -5.72 -18.23 -31.12
C LEU A 189 -4.98 -19.54 -31.38
N ASP A 190 -3.95 -19.44 -32.23
CA ASP A 190 -3.02 -20.52 -32.58
C ASP A 190 -1.70 -20.28 -31.83
N ARG A 191 -1.31 -21.16 -30.87
CA ARG A 191 -0.11 -20.94 -30.04
C ARG A 191 1.19 -20.87 -30.85
N GLU A 192 1.23 -21.41 -32.06
CA GLU A 192 2.43 -21.39 -32.90
C GLU A 192 2.58 -20.08 -33.68
N LYS A 193 1.48 -19.35 -33.90
CA LYS A 193 1.47 -18.14 -34.75
C LYS A 193 1.11 -16.87 -34.01
N ASP A 194 0.25 -16.99 -33.01
CA ASP A 194 -0.25 -15.90 -32.19
C ASP A 194 0.50 -15.90 -30.86
N ASP A 195 0.77 -14.71 -30.32
CA ASP A 195 1.30 -14.54 -28.96
C ASP A 195 0.10 -14.27 -28.01
N PRO A 196 -0.37 -15.27 -27.24
CA PRO A 196 -1.56 -15.11 -26.40
C PRO A 196 -1.36 -14.06 -25.31
N GLN A 197 -0.12 -13.84 -24.86
CA GLN A 197 0.21 -12.85 -23.85
C GLN A 197 0.07 -11.43 -24.41
N ARG A 198 0.62 -11.14 -25.60
CA ARG A 198 0.48 -9.81 -26.22
C ARG A 198 -0.97 -9.50 -26.57
N ILE A 199 -1.73 -10.49 -27.02
CA ILE A 199 -3.16 -10.33 -27.30
C ILE A 199 -3.93 -10.04 -26.01
N PHE A 200 -3.65 -10.77 -24.93
CA PHE A 200 -4.24 -10.51 -23.62
C PHE A 200 -3.93 -9.10 -23.09
N GLU A 201 -2.68 -8.65 -23.18
CA GLU A 201 -2.29 -7.29 -22.79
C GLU A 201 -3.07 -6.22 -23.59
N SER A 202 -3.24 -6.43 -24.90
CA SER A 202 -3.97 -5.49 -25.76
C SER A 202 -5.47 -5.41 -25.43
N LEU A 203 -6.11 -6.54 -25.14
CA LEU A 203 -7.55 -6.62 -24.89
C LEU A 203 -7.94 -6.06 -23.53
N ASN A 204 -7.12 -6.31 -22.50
CA ASN A 204 -7.41 -5.83 -21.13
C ASN A 204 -7.28 -4.31 -20.95
N SER A 205 -6.77 -3.58 -21.94
CA SER A 205 -6.73 -2.12 -21.92
C SER A 205 -8.11 -1.45 -21.92
N THR A 206 -9.18 -2.21 -22.23
CA THR A 206 -10.56 -1.68 -22.41
C THR A 206 -11.60 -2.26 -21.43
N GLY A 207 -11.19 -3.16 -20.52
CA GLY A 207 -12.08 -3.88 -19.59
C GLY A 207 -11.93 -3.47 -18.11
N LEU A 208 -12.44 -4.29 -17.18
CA LEU A 208 -12.14 -4.17 -15.75
C LEU A 208 -10.62 -4.28 -15.54
N GLU A 209 -10.00 -3.24 -14.97
CA GLU A 209 -8.56 -3.22 -14.74
C GLU A 209 -8.10 -4.44 -13.93
N LEU A 210 -7.11 -5.15 -14.47
CA LEU A 210 -6.40 -6.20 -13.76
C LEU A 210 -5.45 -5.58 -12.75
N SER A 211 -5.29 -6.22 -11.60
CA SER A 211 -4.24 -5.79 -10.67
C SER A 211 -2.86 -6.06 -11.28
N GLN A 212 -1.84 -5.33 -10.81
CA GLN A 212 -0.46 -5.58 -11.25
C GLN A 212 -0.02 -7.01 -10.94
N ALA A 213 -0.46 -7.55 -9.80
CA ALA A 213 -0.27 -8.95 -9.43
C ALA A 213 -0.89 -9.91 -10.45
N ASP A 214 -2.12 -9.65 -10.93
CA ASP A 214 -2.75 -10.48 -11.97
C ASP A 214 -1.95 -10.45 -13.28
N LEU A 215 -1.47 -9.26 -13.69
CA LEU A 215 -0.63 -9.12 -14.90
C LEU A 215 0.67 -9.92 -14.76
N ILE A 216 1.32 -9.88 -13.59
CA ILE A 216 2.54 -10.66 -13.32
C ILE A 216 2.24 -12.16 -13.32
N ARG A 217 1.15 -12.60 -12.66
CA ARG A 217 0.72 -14.01 -12.67
C ARG A 217 0.51 -14.53 -14.09
N ASN A 218 -0.19 -13.76 -14.92
CA ASN A 218 -0.40 -14.08 -16.33
C ASN A 218 0.94 -14.15 -17.08
N TYR A 219 1.83 -13.19 -16.82
CA TYR A 219 3.12 -13.11 -17.49
C TYR A 219 4.00 -14.34 -17.25
N ILE A 220 4.09 -14.81 -16.00
CA ILE A 220 4.93 -15.94 -15.64
C ILE A 220 4.32 -17.31 -16.01
N LEU A 221 3.01 -17.40 -16.25
CA LEU A 221 2.31 -18.68 -16.48
C LEU A 221 1.85 -18.91 -17.93
N MET A 222 1.46 -17.88 -18.68
CA MET A 222 0.82 -18.06 -20.00
C MET A 222 1.70 -18.79 -21.03
N GLY A 223 3.02 -18.55 -21.02
CA GLY A 223 3.96 -19.20 -21.93
C GLY A 223 4.28 -20.66 -21.59
N LEU A 224 3.82 -21.16 -20.45
CA LEU A 224 4.17 -22.51 -19.97
C LEU A 224 3.15 -23.56 -20.42
N ASN A 225 3.58 -24.83 -20.50
CA ASN A 225 2.66 -25.97 -20.63
C ASN A 225 1.91 -26.22 -19.32
N ARG A 226 0.77 -26.92 -19.38
CA ARG A 226 -0.13 -27.17 -18.24
C ARG A 226 0.56 -27.75 -17.00
N LYS A 227 1.47 -28.71 -17.19
CA LYS A 227 2.23 -29.33 -16.08
C LYS A 227 3.13 -28.31 -15.38
N SER A 228 3.81 -27.47 -16.16
CA SER A 228 4.71 -26.43 -15.66
C SER A 228 3.93 -25.26 -15.05
N GLN A 229 2.78 -24.90 -15.62
CA GLN A 229 1.86 -23.91 -15.04
C GLN A 229 1.45 -24.30 -13.62
N ASN A 230 0.95 -25.54 -13.44
CA ASN A 230 0.55 -26.04 -12.12
C ASN A 230 1.75 -26.09 -11.15
N LYS A 231 2.94 -26.48 -11.63
CA LYS A 231 4.16 -26.49 -10.82
C LYS A 231 4.50 -25.08 -10.33
N ILE A 232 4.52 -24.07 -11.20
CA ILE A 232 4.86 -22.70 -10.84
C ILE A 232 3.78 -22.07 -9.95
N TYR A 233 2.51 -22.29 -10.27
CA TYR A 233 1.39 -21.77 -9.49
C TYR A 233 1.42 -22.31 -8.05
N ASN A 234 1.35 -23.63 -7.87
CA ASN A 234 1.24 -24.25 -6.55
C ASN A 234 2.50 -24.05 -5.69
N ASN A 235 3.69 -24.15 -6.30
CA ASN A 235 4.93 -24.07 -5.53
C ASN A 235 5.43 -22.66 -5.27
N TYR A 236 4.96 -21.64 -6.00
CA TYR A 236 5.47 -20.28 -5.88
C TYR A 236 4.35 -19.26 -5.75
N TRP A 237 3.50 -19.13 -6.77
CA TRP A 237 2.56 -18.02 -6.85
C TRP A 237 1.45 -18.10 -5.79
N GLU A 238 0.86 -19.29 -5.56
CA GLU A 238 -0.15 -19.50 -4.53
C GLU A 238 0.37 -19.15 -3.13
N ILE A 239 1.64 -19.50 -2.85
CA ILE A 239 2.31 -19.16 -1.58
C ILE A 239 2.45 -17.65 -1.44
N ILE A 240 2.83 -16.96 -2.53
CA ILE A 240 2.93 -15.49 -2.54
C ILE A 240 1.55 -14.86 -2.32
N GLU A 241 0.51 -15.32 -3.01
CA GLU A 241 -0.87 -14.82 -2.86
C GLU A 241 -1.39 -15.00 -1.44
N LYS A 242 -1.14 -16.16 -0.83
CA LYS A 242 -1.60 -16.47 0.52
C LYS A 242 -0.87 -15.64 1.58
N LEU A 243 0.44 -15.44 1.43
CA LEU A 243 1.27 -14.76 2.43
C LEU A 243 1.24 -13.23 2.28
N ALA A 244 1.16 -12.70 1.07
CA ALA A 244 1.00 -11.27 0.80
C ALA A 244 -0.48 -10.85 0.87
N LYS A 245 -1.13 -11.14 2.00
CA LYS A 245 -2.53 -10.81 2.28
C LYS A 245 -2.64 -10.11 3.63
N ASP A 246 -3.36 -9.00 3.66
CA ASP A 246 -3.77 -8.36 4.90
C ASP A 246 -4.95 -9.14 5.45
N GLU A 247 -4.73 -9.85 6.55
CA GLU A 247 -5.75 -10.72 7.13
C GLU A 247 -6.83 -9.92 7.88
N SER A 248 -6.53 -8.69 8.31
CA SER A 248 -7.49 -7.84 9.02
C SER A 248 -8.50 -7.22 8.07
N LEU A 249 -8.03 -6.77 6.91
CA LEU A 249 -8.87 -6.19 5.85
C LEU A 249 -9.36 -7.23 4.84
N ASN A 250 -8.85 -8.46 4.92
CA ASN A 250 -9.06 -9.53 3.95
C ASN A 250 -8.71 -9.10 2.51
N THR A 251 -7.66 -8.29 2.34
CA THR A 251 -7.25 -7.73 1.03
C THR A 251 -5.92 -8.27 0.54
N SER A 252 -5.79 -8.50 -0.76
CA SER A 252 -4.52 -8.88 -1.38
C SER A 252 -3.55 -7.71 -1.39
N LYS A 253 -2.29 -7.99 -1.00
CA LYS A 253 -1.16 -7.06 -0.98
C LYS A 253 -0.02 -7.52 -1.89
N VAL A 254 -0.28 -8.47 -2.80
CA VAL A 254 0.73 -8.99 -3.74
C VAL A 254 1.33 -7.88 -4.60
N SER A 255 0.50 -6.97 -5.13
CA SER A 255 0.99 -5.84 -5.94
C SER A 255 1.94 -4.92 -5.15
N ASP A 256 1.61 -4.65 -3.88
CA ASP A 256 2.45 -3.83 -2.99
C ASP A 256 3.74 -4.57 -2.64
N PHE A 257 3.66 -5.87 -2.30
CA PHE A 257 4.82 -6.71 -2.00
C PHE A 257 5.81 -6.80 -3.17
N ILE A 258 5.33 -7.05 -4.40
CA ILE A 258 6.22 -7.11 -5.56
C ILE A 258 6.85 -5.75 -5.84
N ARG A 259 6.10 -4.65 -5.63
CA ARG A 259 6.66 -3.30 -5.74
C ARG A 259 7.78 -3.05 -4.73
N ASP A 260 7.60 -3.50 -3.48
CA ASP A 260 8.61 -3.38 -2.43
C ASP A 260 9.84 -4.28 -2.72
N TYR A 261 9.62 -5.48 -3.27
CA TYR A 261 10.69 -6.34 -3.76
C TYR A 261 11.47 -5.70 -4.91
N LEU A 262 10.79 -5.14 -5.90
CA LEU A 262 11.45 -4.42 -7.00
C LEU A 262 12.19 -3.17 -6.52
N THR A 263 11.69 -2.50 -5.48
CA THR A 263 12.37 -1.37 -4.84
C THR A 263 13.74 -1.78 -4.32
N LEU A 264 13.85 -2.95 -3.67
CA LEU A 264 15.12 -3.51 -3.21
C LEU A 264 16.06 -3.87 -4.36
N VAL A 265 15.52 -4.48 -5.42
CA VAL A 265 16.33 -5.04 -6.51
C VAL A 265 16.80 -3.97 -7.51
N ASN A 266 16.07 -2.86 -7.62
CA ASN A 266 16.35 -1.81 -8.60
C ASN A 266 16.90 -0.52 -7.97
N ASN A 267 16.94 -0.40 -6.63
CA ASN A 267 17.21 0.86 -5.93
C ASN A 267 16.38 2.03 -6.46
N LYS A 268 15.16 1.71 -6.89
CA LYS A 268 14.20 2.64 -7.48
C LYS A 268 12.81 2.15 -7.16
N ILE A 269 11.98 3.05 -6.64
CA ILE A 269 10.59 2.74 -6.33
C ILE A 269 9.77 2.74 -7.62
N PRO A 270 9.19 1.59 -8.02
CA PRO A 270 8.32 1.54 -9.18
C PRO A 270 7.05 2.38 -8.97
N ASN A 271 6.55 2.98 -10.05
CA ASN A 271 5.20 3.54 -10.03
C ASN A 271 4.18 2.40 -9.87
N LYS A 272 3.16 2.59 -9.03
CA LYS A 272 2.11 1.59 -8.77
C LYS A 272 1.46 1.04 -10.04
N SER A 273 1.28 1.84 -11.09
CA SER A 273 0.70 1.37 -12.36
C SER A 273 1.68 0.68 -13.31
N LYS A 274 2.99 0.77 -13.03
CA LYS A 274 4.07 0.25 -13.88
C LYS A 274 4.83 -0.92 -13.27
N VAL A 275 4.42 -1.41 -12.10
CA VAL A 275 5.04 -2.55 -11.40
C VAL A 275 5.20 -3.75 -12.34
N TYR A 276 4.17 -4.07 -13.11
CA TYR A 276 4.20 -5.14 -14.12
C TYR A 276 5.29 -4.94 -15.18
N LEU A 277 5.35 -3.73 -15.76
CA LEU A 277 6.31 -3.41 -16.82
C LEU A 277 7.75 -3.49 -16.30
N GLU A 278 8.00 -3.00 -15.09
CA GLU A 278 9.32 -3.07 -14.46
C GLU A 278 9.69 -4.51 -14.09
N PHE A 279 8.73 -5.32 -13.61
CA PHE A 279 8.93 -6.74 -13.37
C PHE A 279 9.34 -7.48 -14.66
N LYS A 280 8.58 -7.29 -15.74
CA LYS A 280 8.83 -7.91 -17.05
C LYS A 280 10.19 -7.51 -17.64
N ALA A 281 10.58 -6.24 -17.50
CA ALA A 281 11.88 -5.76 -17.96
C ALA A 281 13.05 -6.38 -17.18
N LYS A 282 12.88 -6.61 -15.87
CA LYS A 282 13.92 -7.17 -15.00
C LYS A 282 14.03 -8.69 -15.10
N PHE A 283 12.91 -9.38 -15.26
CA PHE A 283 12.82 -10.84 -15.24
C PHE A 283 12.25 -11.38 -16.55
N PRO A 284 12.97 -11.25 -17.69
CA PRO A 284 12.52 -11.83 -18.95
C PRO A 284 12.47 -13.35 -18.84
N THR A 285 11.29 -13.93 -19.02
CA THR A 285 11.10 -15.38 -18.97
C THR A 285 11.37 -16.00 -20.32
N SER A 286 12.46 -16.79 -20.42
CA SER A 286 12.80 -17.54 -21.64
C SER A 286 12.79 -19.07 -21.44
N ASP A 287 13.03 -19.54 -20.21
CA ASP A 287 12.91 -20.94 -19.83
C ASP A 287 12.39 -21.11 -18.38
N LEU A 288 11.96 -22.33 -18.05
CA LEU A 288 11.34 -22.67 -16.76
C LEU A 288 12.32 -22.58 -15.58
N GLU A 289 13.59 -22.91 -15.80
CA GLU A 289 14.61 -22.94 -14.74
C GLU A 289 14.97 -21.52 -14.30
N GLN A 290 15.17 -20.61 -15.25
CA GLN A 290 15.35 -19.18 -14.99
C GLN A 290 14.16 -18.59 -14.24
N LEU A 291 12.93 -18.96 -14.63
CA LEU A 291 11.73 -18.49 -13.94
C LEU A 291 11.69 -18.97 -12.48
N GLU A 292 12.00 -20.23 -12.21
CA GLU A 292 12.08 -20.75 -10.83
C GLU A 292 13.14 -20.00 -10.02
N ASN A 293 14.33 -19.79 -10.58
CA ASN A 293 15.40 -19.03 -9.95
C ASN A 293 14.99 -17.58 -9.63
N ASN A 294 14.24 -16.93 -10.51
CA ASN A 294 13.73 -15.58 -10.28
C ASN A 294 12.63 -15.51 -9.21
N LEU A 295 11.79 -16.55 -9.10
CA LEU A 295 10.70 -16.61 -8.13
C LEU A 295 11.16 -17.07 -6.73
N LEU A 296 12.30 -17.75 -6.61
CA LEU A 296 12.82 -18.24 -5.33
C LEU A 296 13.06 -17.11 -4.30
N PRO A 297 13.78 -16.02 -4.62
CA PRO A 297 13.95 -14.90 -3.68
C PRO A 297 12.63 -14.24 -3.29
N ILE A 298 11.70 -14.08 -4.24
CA ILE A 298 10.37 -13.51 -4.00
C ILE A 298 9.59 -14.38 -3.01
N LYS A 299 9.59 -15.70 -3.21
CA LYS A 299 8.96 -16.67 -2.31
C LYS A 299 9.63 -16.71 -0.93
N SER A 300 10.93 -16.45 -0.83
CA SER A 300 11.62 -16.37 0.46
C SER A 300 11.13 -15.16 1.25
N LEU A 301 11.21 -13.98 0.65
CA LEU A 301 10.95 -12.70 1.31
C LEU A 301 9.47 -12.49 1.67
N VAL A 302 8.52 -13.09 0.92
CA VAL A 302 7.08 -12.93 1.22
C VAL A 302 6.71 -13.44 2.62
N LYS A 303 7.48 -14.39 3.17
CA LYS A 303 7.27 -14.91 4.53
C LYS A 303 7.55 -13.83 5.58
N PHE A 304 8.58 -13.02 5.38
CA PHE A 304 8.89 -11.89 6.27
C PHE A 304 7.90 -10.75 6.05
N TYR A 305 7.53 -10.47 4.80
CA TYR A 305 6.47 -9.51 4.48
C TYR A 305 5.15 -9.86 5.18
N ASN A 306 4.77 -11.14 5.22
CA ASN A 306 3.57 -11.59 5.93
C ASN A 306 3.61 -11.24 7.42
N LYS A 307 4.76 -11.38 8.08
CA LYS A 307 4.93 -11.04 9.50
C LYS A 307 4.92 -9.53 9.75
N LEU A 308 5.52 -8.74 8.85
CA LEU A 308 5.47 -7.27 8.90
C LEU A 308 4.04 -6.75 8.75
N LEU A 309 3.29 -7.35 7.82
CA LEU A 309 1.90 -7.00 7.54
C LEU A 309 0.94 -7.50 8.64
N ASN A 310 1.18 -8.71 9.15
CA ASN A 310 0.36 -9.39 10.15
C ASN A 310 1.23 -9.77 11.37
N PRO A 311 1.55 -8.83 12.28
CA PRO A 311 2.43 -9.07 13.42
C PRO A 311 2.04 -10.29 14.29
N LYS A 312 0.74 -10.60 14.40
CA LYS A 312 0.23 -11.79 15.10
C LYS A 312 0.83 -13.12 14.64
N ASN A 313 1.32 -13.19 13.40
CA ASN A 313 1.95 -14.39 12.82
C ASN A 313 3.42 -14.54 13.27
N GLU A 314 3.97 -13.56 13.98
CA GLU A 314 5.29 -13.66 14.59
C GLU A 314 5.26 -14.47 15.90
N PRO A 315 5.90 -15.64 16.00
CA PRO A 315 5.88 -16.45 17.22
C PRO A 315 6.57 -15.77 18.41
N ASP A 316 7.66 -15.02 18.20
CA ASP A 316 8.38 -14.39 19.30
C ASP A 316 7.66 -13.14 19.81
N ARG A 317 7.27 -13.14 21.10
CA ARG A 317 6.50 -12.05 21.69
C ARG A 317 7.23 -10.70 21.63
N ALA A 318 8.55 -10.67 21.83
CA ALA A 318 9.29 -9.41 21.88
C ALA A 318 9.40 -8.80 20.47
N ILE A 319 9.66 -9.62 19.45
CA ILE A 319 9.67 -9.18 18.05
C ILE A 319 8.26 -8.76 17.63
N ARG A 320 7.24 -9.58 17.94
CA ARG A 320 5.83 -9.28 17.64
C ARG A 320 5.44 -7.89 18.11
N THR A 321 5.75 -7.54 19.36
CA THR A 321 5.44 -6.21 19.91
C THR A 321 6.10 -5.09 19.11
N GLN A 322 7.35 -5.24 18.67
CA GLN A 322 7.99 -4.23 17.82
C GLN A 322 7.33 -4.12 16.43
N LEU A 323 6.92 -5.25 15.85
CA LEU A 323 6.20 -5.26 14.58
C LEU A 323 4.80 -4.63 14.69
N GLU A 324 4.09 -4.88 15.79
CA GLU A 324 2.80 -4.24 16.11
C GLU A 324 2.96 -2.71 16.14
N TYR A 325 4.03 -2.20 16.75
CA TYR A 325 4.32 -0.77 16.77
C TYR A 325 4.63 -0.20 15.39
N ILE A 326 5.47 -0.87 14.59
CA ILE A 326 5.78 -0.46 13.21
C ILE A 326 4.50 -0.42 12.36
N ASN A 327 3.66 -1.45 12.47
CA ASN A 327 2.40 -1.56 11.74
C ASN A 327 1.41 -0.46 12.16
N ARG A 328 1.26 -0.22 13.48
CA ARG A 328 0.40 0.84 14.03
C ARG A 328 0.83 2.23 13.54
N LEU A 329 2.13 2.48 13.47
CA LEU A 329 2.71 3.72 12.96
C LEU A 329 2.68 3.84 11.42
N GLU A 330 2.20 2.83 10.69
CA GLU A 330 2.16 2.81 9.22
C GLU A 330 3.54 3.04 8.58
N ILE A 331 4.63 2.53 9.17
CA ILE A 331 5.99 2.66 8.62
C ILE A 331 6.21 1.63 7.48
N ASN A 332 5.22 1.47 6.61
CA ASN A 332 5.21 0.49 5.52
C ASN A 332 6.31 0.79 4.50
N VAL A 333 6.73 2.05 4.39
CA VAL A 333 7.85 2.49 3.53
C VAL A 333 9.19 1.85 3.93
N ALA A 334 9.32 1.35 5.16
CA ALA A 334 10.50 0.63 5.61
C ALA A 334 10.43 -0.88 5.30
N PHE A 335 9.31 -1.41 4.80
CA PHE A 335 9.16 -2.85 4.56
C PHE A 335 10.22 -3.44 3.61
N PRO A 336 10.59 -2.78 2.49
CA PRO A 336 11.72 -3.21 1.66
C PRO A 336 12.97 -3.51 2.51
N PHE A 337 13.40 -2.53 3.31
CA PHE A 337 14.54 -2.64 4.19
C PHE A 337 14.34 -3.72 5.27
N LEU A 338 13.21 -3.71 5.96
CA LEU A 338 12.92 -4.60 7.09
C LEU A 338 12.80 -6.07 6.66
N MET A 339 12.32 -6.37 5.45
CA MET A 339 12.30 -7.74 4.94
C MET A 339 13.71 -8.33 4.86
N LYS A 340 14.70 -7.55 4.41
CA LYS A 340 16.09 -7.97 4.32
C LYS A 340 16.75 -8.10 5.69
N VAL A 341 16.49 -7.16 6.60
CA VAL A 341 16.95 -7.27 8.00
C VAL A 341 16.38 -8.52 8.67
N TYR A 342 15.11 -8.82 8.40
CA TYR A 342 14.46 -10.02 8.91
C TYR A 342 15.12 -11.28 8.34
N GLU A 343 15.42 -11.29 7.03
CA GLU A 343 16.15 -12.38 6.39
C GLU A 343 17.52 -12.61 7.07
N ASP A 344 18.29 -11.54 7.31
CA ASP A 344 19.58 -11.62 8.02
C ASP A 344 19.42 -12.20 9.44
N TYR A 345 18.36 -11.85 10.17
CA TYR A 345 18.04 -12.47 11.46
C TYR A 345 17.71 -13.97 11.31
N SER A 346 16.93 -14.34 10.29
CA SER A 346 16.54 -15.73 10.04
C SER A 346 17.71 -16.63 9.61
N GLU A 347 18.71 -16.04 8.96
CA GLU A 347 19.95 -16.69 8.53
C GLU A 347 21.03 -16.67 9.63
N ASN A 348 20.74 -16.12 10.82
CA ASN A 348 21.65 -15.95 11.95
C ASN A 348 22.86 -15.05 11.65
N ILE A 349 22.73 -14.11 10.72
CA ILE A 349 23.73 -13.05 10.49
C ILE A 349 23.71 -12.05 11.65
N ILE A 350 22.51 -11.76 12.18
CA ILE A 350 22.31 -10.96 13.39
C ILE A 350 21.54 -11.75 14.44
N ASP A 351 21.81 -11.46 15.71
CA ASP A 351 21.06 -12.04 16.81
C ASP A 351 19.72 -11.32 17.05
N LYS A 352 18.90 -11.93 17.90
CA LYS A 352 17.57 -11.40 18.25
C LYS A 352 17.65 -10.01 18.89
N GLU A 353 18.66 -9.75 19.71
CA GLU A 353 18.79 -8.49 20.42
C GLU A 353 19.08 -7.34 19.45
N THR A 354 20.02 -7.57 18.53
CA THR A 354 20.37 -6.67 17.44
C THR A 354 19.16 -6.42 16.55
N PHE A 355 18.40 -7.47 16.19
CA PHE A 355 17.20 -7.31 15.39
C PHE A 355 16.15 -6.43 16.07
N ILE A 356 15.87 -6.65 17.36
CA ILE A 356 14.94 -5.83 18.14
C ILE A 356 15.43 -4.38 18.22
N LYS A 357 16.73 -4.16 18.45
CA LYS A 357 17.35 -2.81 18.47
C LYS A 357 17.20 -2.09 17.13
N VAL A 358 17.34 -2.80 16.01
CA VAL A 358 17.10 -2.23 14.67
C VAL A 358 15.62 -1.82 14.51
N LEU A 359 14.68 -2.69 14.88
CA LEU A 359 13.24 -2.37 14.79
C LEU A 359 12.88 -1.17 15.67
N ASP A 360 13.39 -1.09 16.90
CA ASP A 360 13.14 0.02 17.81
C ASP A 360 13.81 1.32 17.31
N PHE A 361 15.01 1.23 16.75
CA PHE A 361 15.69 2.39 16.15
C PHE A 361 14.93 2.97 14.95
N ILE A 362 14.39 2.13 14.07
CA ILE A 362 13.53 2.57 12.97
C ILE A 362 12.24 3.23 13.47
N GLN A 363 11.65 2.71 14.55
CA GLN A 363 10.49 3.33 15.20
C GLN A 363 10.84 4.69 15.79
N SER A 364 11.96 4.80 16.52
CA SER A 364 12.45 6.07 17.08
C SER A 364 12.65 7.10 15.97
N PHE A 365 13.32 6.73 14.88
CA PHE A 365 13.52 7.60 13.72
C PHE A 365 12.20 8.11 13.14
N ALA A 366 11.28 7.20 12.81
CA ALA A 366 9.99 7.58 12.22
C ALA A 366 9.13 8.42 13.17
N TRP A 367 9.11 8.05 14.45
CA TRP A 367 8.29 8.73 15.47
C TRP A 367 8.80 10.14 15.77
N ARG A 368 10.12 10.30 15.92
CA ARG A 368 10.74 11.63 16.10
C ARG A 368 10.42 12.57 14.94
N ARG A 369 10.49 12.07 13.70
CA ARG A 369 10.11 12.83 12.50
C ARG A 369 8.63 13.20 12.49
N PHE A 370 7.75 12.29 12.92
CA PHE A 370 6.32 12.57 13.07
C PHE A 370 6.05 13.69 14.10
N ILE A 371 6.79 13.73 15.21
CA ILE A 371 6.66 14.81 16.20
C ILE A 371 7.09 16.15 15.63
N LEU A 372 8.15 16.22 14.82
CA LEU A 372 8.53 17.46 14.15
C LEU A 372 7.67 17.82 12.92
N GLY A 373 6.82 16.92 12.46
CA GLY A 373 6.01 17.14 11.25
C GLY A 373 6.84 17.12 9.96
N LEU A 374 7.96 16.39 9.95
CA LEU A 374 8.80 16.28 8.76
C LEU A 374 8.10 15.49 7.65
N PRO A 375 8.34 15.81 6.36
CA PRO A 375 7.73 15.12 5.24
C PRO A 375 8.01 13.61 5.24
N THR A 376 6.99 12.82 4.90
CA THR A 376 7.09 11.36 4.81
C THR A 376 7.70 10.89 3.49
N ASN A 377 7.66 11.70 2.44
CA ASN A 377 8.22 11.37 1.12
C ASN A 377 9.73 11.08 1.18
N ALA A 378 10.46 11.78 2.05
CA ALA A 378 11.87 11.55 2.30
C ALA A 378 12.18 10.12 2.79
N LEU A 379 11.28 9.50 3.56
CA LEU A 379 11.48 8.14 4.10
C LEU A 379 11.61 7.10 2.98
N ASN A 380 10.87 7.27 1.88
CA ASN A 380 10.92 6.37 0.74
C ASN A 380 12.33 6.30 0.15
N LYS A 381 12.98 7.46 -0.06
CA LYS A 381 14.35 7.55 -0.59
C LYS A 381 15.37 6.93 0.38
N ILE A 382 15.18 7.20 1.67
CA ILE A 382 16.03 6.69 2.75
C ILE A 382 16.01 5.16 2.77
N PHE A 383 14.84 4.54 2.93
CA PHE A 383 14.74 3.09 3.10
C PHE A 383 15.04 2.29 1.83
N MET A 384 14.88 2.90 0.66
CA MET A 384 15.19 2.29 -0.63
C MET A 384 16.66 1.88 -0.75
N THR A 385 17.59 2.73 -0.29
CA THR A 385 19.04 2.50 -0.44
C THR A 385 19.72 2.05 0.85
N LEU A 386 19.02 2.12 1.99
CA LEU A 386 19.58 1.89 3.31
C LEU A 386 20.24 0.52 3.48
N TYR A 387 19.63 -0.54 2.95
CA TYR A 387 20.14 -1.90 3.14
C TYR A 387 21.55 -2.08 2.55
N GLU A 388 21.85 -1.48 1.38
CA GLU A 388 23.17 -1.57 0.74
C GLU A 388 24.28 -0.88 1.53
N LYS A 389 23.92 -0.01 2.48
CA LYS A 389 24.85 0.79 3.28
C LYS A 389 25.14 0.17 4.65
N ILE A 390 24.53 -0.98 4.96
CA ILE A 390 24.75 -1.68 6.22
C ILE A 390 26.01 -2.54 6.13
N ASP A 391 26.89 -2.34 7.10
CA ASP A 391 27.97 -3.26 7.39
C ASP A 391 27.44 -4.37 8.31
N LYS A 392 27.48 -5.62 7.83
CA LYS A 392 26.94 -6.78 8.55
C LYS A 392 27.72 -7.11 9.83
N GLU A 393 29.00 -6.75 9.91
CA GLU A 393 29.80 -6.96 11.13
C GLU A 393 29.44 -5.94 12.23
N ASN A 394 29.08 -4.72 11.82
CA ASN A 394 28.69 -3.62 12.71
C ASN A 394 27.26 -3.15 12.42
N TYR A 395 26.32 -4.08 12.42
CA TYR A 395 24.97 -3.90 11.87
C TYR A 395 24.24 -2.67 12.42
N LEU A 396 24.06 -2.59 13.74
CA LEU A 396 23.33 -1.49 14.38
C LEU A 396 24.09 -0.16 14.27
N ILE A 397 25.42 -0.20 14.47
CA ILE A 397 26.26 1.01 14.47
C ILE A 397 26.31 1.62 13.06
N SER A 398 26.47 0.81 12.01
CA SER A 398 26.49 1.28 10.62
C SER A 398 25.16 1.90 10.21
N LEU A 399 24.04 1.28 10.60
CA LEU A 399 22.69 1.83 10.43
C LEU A 399 22.52 3.18 11.14
N GLN A 400 22.95 3.27 12.41
CA GLN A 400 22.90 4.50 13.19
C GLN A 400 23.75 5.60 12.54
N LYS A 401 25.02 5.31 12.20
CA LYS A 401 25.91 6.28 11.52
C LYS A 401 25.27 6.80 10.24
N TRP A 402 24.68 5.92 9.42
CA TRP A 402 24.12 6.33 8.14
C TRP A 402 22.88 7.23 8.26
N LEU A 403 21.96 6.91 9.20
CA LEU A 403 20.75 7.73 9.42
C LEU A 403 21.06 9.07 10.10
N LEU A 404 22.05 9.11 11.01
CA LEU A 404 22.45 10.34 11.69
C LEU A 404 23.14 11.34 10.76
N LYS A 405 23.81 10.87 9.70
CA LYS A 405 24.48 11.72 8.70
C LYS A 405 23.52 12.35 7.67
N ARG A 406 22.23 12.02 7.69
CA ARG A 406 21.28 12.59 6.71
C ARG A 406 21.02 14.08 7.00
N PRO A 407 21.13 14.98 6.02
CA PRO A 407 20.86 16.41 6.21
C PRO A 407 19.36 16.76 6.08
N GLY A 408 19.02 18.01 6.41
CA GLY A 408 17.76 18.67 6.04
C GLY A 408 16.49 17.89 6.38
N SER A 409 15.61 17.67 5.39
CA SER A 409 14.33 16.99 5.56
C SER A 409 14.48 15.48 5.83
N GLN A 410 15.62 14.87 5.48
CA GLN A 410 15.94 13.45 5.73
C GLN A 410 16.56 13.18 7.11
N ARG A 411 16.95 14.23 7.84
CA ARG A 411 17.68 14.12 9.10
C ARG A 411 16.98 13.31 10.19
N PHE A 412 17.79 12.81 11.13
CA PHE A 412 17.34 12.23 12.40
C PHE A 412 17.18 13.34 13.44
N PRO A 413 15.96 13.61 13.94
CA PRO A 413 15.73 14.73 14.88
C PRO A 413 16.49 14.59 16.20
N LYS A 414 17.16 15.67 16.62
CA LYS A 414 17.91 15.77 17.89
C LYS A 414 16.96 15.98 19.08
N ASN A 415 17.44 15.72 20.29
CA ASN A 415 16.63 15.81 21.51
C ASN A 415 16.07 17.22 21.77
N ASN A 416 16.87 18.27 21.58
CA ASN A 416 16.45 19.63 21.91
C ASN A 416 15.26 20.11 21.04
N GLU A 417 15.39 20.02 19.71
CA GLU A 417 14.31 20.42 18.78
C GLU A 417 13.03 19.59 19.00
N LEU A 418 13.21 18.31 19.36
CA LEU A 418 12.11 17.38 19.61
C LEU A 418 11.31 17.77 20.84
N ILE A 419 11.98 18.14 21.94
CA ILE A 419 11.33 18.57 23.19
C ILE A 419 10.59 19.90 22.97
N GLU A 420 11.23 20.86 22.31
CA GLU A 420 10.61 22.17 22.00
C GLU A 420 9.32 22.01 21.20
N SER A 421 9.35 21.16 20.16
CA SER A 421 8.16 20.85 19.37
C SER A 421 7.10 20.08 20.17
N LEU A 422 7.51 19.06 20.93
CA LEU A 422 6.60 18.22 21.71
C LEU A 422 5.84 19.02 22.78
N LYS A 423 6.47 20.05 23.37
CA LYS A 423 5.88 20.87 24.44
C LYS A 423 4.56 21.52 24.04
N LEU A 424 4.46 21.99 22.79
CA LEU A 424 3.30 22.72 22.28
C LEU A 424 2.48 21.92 21.26
N LYS A 425 2.89 20.70 20.93
CA LYS A 425 2.21 19.89 19.92
C LYS A 425 0.80 19.52 20.36
N ASP A 426 -0.17 19.73 19.47
CA ASP A 426 -1.52 19.17 19.63
C ASP A 426 -1.45 17.65 19.44
N VAL A 427 -1.38 16.93 20.56
CA VAL A 427 -1.33 15.48 20.62
C VAL A 427 -2.74 14.88 20.64
N TYR A 428 -3.75 15.63 21.07
CA TYR A 428 -5.11 15.11 21.14
C TYR A 428 -5.72 14.89 19.75
N ASN A 429 -5.52 15.83 18.83
CA ASN A 429 -6.17 15.81 17.51
C ASN A 429 -5.39 15.04 16.42
N VAL A 430 -4.26 14.41 16.76
CA VAL A 430 -3.61 13.47 15.83
C VAL A 430 -4.47 12.22 15.62
N LYS A 431 -4.15 11.43 14.58
CA LYS A 431 -4.81 10.13 14.33
C LYS A 431 -4.89 9.31 15.62
N SER A 432 -6.07 8.78 15.94
CA SER A 432 -6.34 8.09 17.21
C SER A 432 -5.28 7.06 17.59
N LYS A 433 -4.87 6.22 16.63
CA LYS A 433 -3.82 5.21 16.79
C LYS A 433 -2.46 5.77 17.23
N ASN A 434 -2.06 6.95 16.75
CA ASN A 434 -0.78 7.59 17.08
C ASN A 434 -0.83 8.14 18.50
N ARG A 435 -1.96 8.74 18.90
CA ARG A 435 -2.19 9.22 20.26
C ARG A 435 -2.22 8.06 21.27
N THR A 436 -2.92 6.98 20.94
CA THR A 436 -2.95 5.76 21.77
C THR A 436 -1.55 5.14 21.88
N TYR A 437 -0.81 5.03 20.77
CA TYR A 437 0.57 4.56 20.77
C TYR A 437 1.46 5.37 21.73
N LEU A 438 1.41 6.70 21.66
CA LEU A 438 2.20 7.58 22.51
C LEU A 438 1.92 7.35 24.01
N LEU A 439 0.65 7.40 24.40
CA LEU A 439 0.25 7.27 25.80
C LEU A 439 0.47 5.85 26.33
N GLU A 440 0.26 4.82 25.51
CA GLU A 440 0.51 3.44 25.87
C GLU A 440 2.01 3.17 26.08
N ARG A 441 2.87 3.67 25.19
CA ARG A 441 4.34 3.54 25.35
C ARG A 441 4.82 4.28 26.60
N LEU A 442 4.30 5.47 26.88
CA LEU A 442 4.62 6.21 28.10
C LEU A 442 4.13 5.49 29.36
N GLU A 443 2.91 4.95 29.35
CA GLU A 443 2.37 4.22 30.50
C GLU A 443 3.16 2.94 30.79
N ASN A 444 3.52 2.18 29.75
CA ASN A 444 4.12 0.85 29.90
C ASN A 444 5.65 0.80 29.93
N PHE A 445 6.35 1.93 29.73
CA PHE A 445 7.80 1.94 29.79
C PHE A 445 8.33 1.52 31.18
N GLU A 446 9.24 0.54 31.23
CA GLU A 446 9.74 -0.06 32.48
C GLU A 446 8.64 -0.59 33.43
N ASN A 447 7.43 -0.86 32.92
CA ASN A 447 6.34 -1.41 33.71
C ASN A 447 6.27 -2.94 33.55
N LYS A 448 6.51 -3.66 34.66
CA LYS A 448 6.44 -5.14 34.69
C LYS A 448 5.00 -5.67 34.62
N GLU A 449 4.01 -4.83 34.93
CA GLU A 449 2.59 -5.13 34.87
C GLU A 449 1.96 -4.27 33.76
N PRO A 450 2.11 -4.67 32.48
CA PRO A 450 1.69 -3.82 31.37
C PRO A 450 0.18 -3.61 31.38
N VAL A 451 -0.22 -2.35 31.23
CA VAL A 451 -1.61 -1.93 31.13
C VAL A 451 -2.04 -2.02 29.68
N LYS A 452 -3.10 -2.80 29.42
CA LYS A 452 -3.70 -2.89 28.08
C LYS A 452 -4.54 -1.65 27.79
N ILE A 453 -4.05 -0.79 26.90
CA ILE A 453 -4.73 0.44 26.47
C ILE A 453 -5.45 0.22 25.14
N GLU A 454 -4.76 -0.30 24.12
CA GLU A 454 -5.38 -0.57 22.83
C GLU A 454 -6.50 -1.63 22.92
N GLY A 455 -7.63 -1.33 22.29
CA GLY A 455 -8.82 -2.18 22.29
C GLY A 455 -9.53 -2.27 23.64
N ASN A 456 -9.12 -1.48 24.63
CA ASN A 456 -9.77 -1.41 25.93
C ASN A 456 -10.71 -0.19 25.99
N THR A 457 -12.02 -0.45 26.02
CA THR A 457 -13.04 0.61 26.08
C THR A 457 -13.12 1.28 27.45
N ASP A 458 -12.61 0.64 28.50
CA ASP A 458 -12.70 1.14 29.86
C ASP A 458 -11.67 2.23 30.12
N ILE A 459 -10.53 2.22 29.42
CA ILE A 459 -9.50 3.25 29.56
C ILE A 459 -9.65 4.26 28.42
N THR A 460 -9.95 5.50 28.80
CA THR A 460 -10.09 6.61 27.86
C THR A 460 -9.04 7.68 28.11
N ILE A 461 -8.89 8.58 27.16
CA ILE A 461 -8.01 9.74 27.31
C ILE A 461 -8.78 10.84 28.02
N GLU A 462 -8.17 11.38 29.07
CA GLU A 462 -8.74 12.38 29.94
C GLU A 462 -7.96 13.69 29.81
N HIS A 463 -8.70 14.79 29.77
CA HIS A 463 -8.17 16.14 29.84
C HIS A 463 -8.12 16.60 31.29
N ILE A 464 -6.92 16.84 31.81
CA ILE A 464 -6.76 17.22 33.22
C ILE A 464 -7.42 18.59 33.46
N PHE A 465 -7.02 19.59 32.68
CA PHE A 465 -7.82 20.79 32.40
C PHE A 465 -8.83 20.45 31.28
N PRO A 466 -10.15 20.39 31.55
CA PRO A 466 -11.16 19.92 30.60
C PRO A 466 -11.34 20.82 29.38
N GLN A 467 -11.87 20.26 28.29
CA GLN A 467 -12.29 21.05 27.10
C GLN A 467 -13.45 22.01 27.39
N ASN A 468 -14.37 21.59 28.26
CA ASN A 468 -15.51 22.38 28.71
C ASN A 468 -15.45 22.58 30.24
N PRO A 469 -14.43 23.29 30.75
CA PRO A 469 -14.14 23.33 32.18
C PRO A 469 -15.26 24.02 32.96
N ASP A 470 -15.55 23.50 34.16
CA ASP A 470 -16.45 24.13 35.13
C ASP A 470 -16.04 25.60 35.38
N PRO A 471 -16.99 26.56 35.49
CA PRO A 471 -16.67 27.96 35.79
C PRO A 471 -15.73 28.18 36.98
N LYS A 472 -15.71 27.27 37.96
CA LYS A 472 -14.78 27.32 39.10
C LYS A 472 -13.31 27.28 38.69
N TRP A 473 -12.95 26.64 37.57
CA TRP A 473 -11.58 26.68 37.04
C TRP A 473 -11.08 28.10 36.79
N LYS A 474 -11.96 28.99 36.31
CA LYS A 474 -11.61 30.40 36.06
C LYS A 474 -11.38 31.18 37.36
N VAL A 475 -12.04 30.76 38.44
CA VAL A 475 -11.84 31.34 39.78
C VAL A 475 -10.52 30.86 40.37
N ASP A 476 -10.21 29.56 40.25
CA ASP A 476 -9.02 28.94 40.82
C ASP A 476 -7.71 29.41 40.14
N LEU A 477 -7.74 29.64 38.82
CA LEU A 477 -6.57 30.02 38.01
C LEU A 477 -6.48 31.53 37.74
N GLY A 478 -7.60 32.25 37.82
CA GLY A 478 -7.70 33.60 37.26
C GLY A 478 -7.84 33.60 35.73
N THR A 479 -8.25 34.75 35.17
CA THR A 479 -8.66 34.85 33.75
C THR A 479 -7.52 34.61 32.77
N ASP A 480 -6.35 35.19 33.02
CA ASP A 480 -5.23 35.14 32.07
C ASP A 480 -4.65 33.73 31.96
N GLU A 481 -4.43 33.06 33.10
CA GLU A 481 -3.91 31.70 33.12
C GLU A 481 -4.93 30.68 32.58
N TYR A 482 -6.22 30.83 32.92
CA TYR A 482 -7.29 30.02 32.34
C TYR A 482 -7.31 30.09 30.81
N ASN A 483 -7.24 31.30 30.24
CA ASN A 483 -7.23 31.49 28.79
C ASN A 483 -5.95 30.91 28.17
N PHE A 484 -4.80 31.16 28.78
CA PHE A 484 -3.52 30.65 28.29
C PHE A 484 -3.49 29.11 28.21
N ILE A 485 -3.93 28.42 29.29
CA ILE A 485 -4.00 26.95 29.30
C ILE A 485 -4.98 26.47 28.23
N LYS A 486 -6.14 27.10 28.11
CA LYS A 486 -7.18 26.73 27.14
C LYS A 486 -6.71 26.87 25.69
N GLU A 487 -5.96 27.91 25.37
CA GLU A 487 -5.49 28.19 24.01
C GLU A 487 -4.20 27.44 23.66
N THR A 488 -3.31 27.25 24.63
CA THR A 488 -1.94 26.76 24.36
C THR A 488 -1.73 25.32 24.81
N TYR A 489 -2.25 24.93 25.98
CA TYR A 489 -1.92 23.63 26.61
C TYR A 489 -3.04 22.60 26.56
N LEU A 490 -4.26 22.98 26.18
CA LEU A 490 -5.44 22.12 26.25
C LEU A 490 -5.22 20.73 25.66
N ASN A 491 -4.66 20.66 24.45
CA ASN A 491 -4.45 19.39 23.72
C ASN A 491 -2.99 18.89 23.75
N THR A 492 -2.15 19.47 24.62
CA THR A 492 -0.73 19.09 24.74
C THR A 492 -0.56 17.87 25.64
N ILE A 493 0.56 17.16 25.46
CA ILE A 493 0.86 15.96 26.26
C ILE A 493 0.90 16.24 27.77
N GLY A 494 1.30 17.45 28.17
CA GLY A 494 1.32 17.89 29.56
C GLY A 494 -0.06 17.92 30.22
N ASN A 495 -1.14 18.12 29.44
CA ASN A 495 -2.52 18.18 29.93
C ASN A 495 -3.35 16.90 29.67
N LEU A 496 -2.78 15.91 28.98
CA LEU A 496 -3.46 14.65 28.65
C LEU A 496 -3.02 13.51 29.56
N THR A 497 -3.96 12.67 29.96
CA THR A 497 -3.67 11.43 30.70
C THR A 497 -4.61 10.30 30.30
N LEU A 498 -4.41 9.11 30.87
CA LEU A 498 -5.29 7.96 30.75
C LEU A 498 -6.16 7.84 32.01
N SER A 499 -7.44 7.53 31.84
CA SER A 499 -8.37 7.33 32.96
C SER A 499 -9.43 6.29 32.67
N GLY A 500 -9.64 5.39 33.64
CA GLY A 500 -10.79 4.48 33.68
C GLY A 500 -12.08 5.12 34.22
N ASN A 501 -11.99 6.35 34.73
CA ASN A 501 -13.08 7.03 35.44
C ASN A 501 -13.44 8.37 34.81
N ASN A 502 -13.07 8.58 33.53
CA ASN A 502 -13.25 9.86 32.82
C ASN A 502 -14.66 10.44 33.00
N GLY A 503 -15.72 9.63 32.81
CA GLY A 503 -17.10 10.09 33.00
C GLY A 503 -17.42 10.63 34.42
N LYS A 504 -16.74 10.15 35.47
CA LYS A 504 -16.92 10.64 36.85
C LYS A 504 -16.10 11.91 37.14
N LEU A 505 -14.94 12.05 36.50
CA LEU A 505 -14.05 13.21 36.62
C LEU A 505 -14.62 14.40 35.83
N GLY A 506 -14.93 14.19 34.55
CA GLY A 506 -15.61 15.13 33.67
C GLY A 506 -14.99 16.52 33.66
N ASN A 507 -15.84 17.55 33.81
CA ASN A 507 -15.42 18.94 33.71
C ASN A 507 -14.99 19.59 35.05
N LYS A 508 -14.88 18.79 36.11
CA LYS A 508 -14.69 19.28 37.48
C LYS A 508 -13.28 19.85 37.69
N VAL A 509 -13.13 20.65 38.74
CA VAL A 509 -11.83 21.25 39.14
C VAL A 509 -10.82 20.17 39.53
N PHE A 510 -9.54 20.49 39.37
CA PHE A 510 -8.45 19.54 39.57
C PHE A 510 -8.46 18.86 40.95
N THR A 511 -8.65 19.63 42.03
CA THR A 511 -8.68 19.09 43.40
C THR A 511 -9.75 18.02 43.57
N PHE A 512 -10.94 18.25 43.01
CA PHE A 512 -11.99 17.24 42.97
C PHE A 512 -11.55 16.01 42.17
N LYS A 513 -11.01 16.20 40.95
CA LYS A 513 -10.55 15.09 40.12
C LYS A 513 -9.46 14.25 40.79
N ARG A 514 -8.59 14.89 41.57
CA ARG A 514 -7.51 14.24 42.31
C ARG A 514 -8.03 13.45 43.50
N ASP A 515 -8.92 14.06 44.30
CA ASP A 515 -9.34 13.55 45.62
C ASP A 515 -10.65 12.75 45.60
N LEU A 516 -11.26 12.53 44.42
CA LEU A 516 -12.49 11.75 44.30
C LEU A 516 -12.27 10.31 44.78
N GLU A 517 -13.01 9.89 45.81
CA GLU A 517 -12.90 8.55 46.38
C GLU A 517 -13.21 7.45 45.34
N ASN A 518 -12.34 6.44 45.29
CA ASN A 518 -12.39 5.25 44.42
C ASN A 518 -12.30 5.56 42.91
N ALA A 519 -12.07 6.82 42.51
CA ALA A 519 -12.10 7.20 41.10
C ALA A 519 -11.15 8.33 40.71
N GLY A 520 -10.58 9.05 41.68
CA GLY A 520 -9.67 10.17 41.47
C GLY A 520 -8.24 9.74 41.15
N TYR A 521 -7.39 10.73 40.83
CA TYR A 521 -6.00 10.47 40.49
C TYR A 521 -5.20 9.82 41.64
N LYS A 522 -5.56 10.07 42.90
CA LYS A 522 -4.94 9.42 44.07
C LYS A 522 -5.16 7.91 44.13
N ASP A 523 -6.30 7.43 43.65
CA ASP A 523 -6.63 6.01 43.63
C ASP A 523 -6.24 5.34 42.30
N SER A 524 -5.70 6.10 41.36
CA SER A 524 -5.29 5.58 40.06
C SER A 524 -4.00 4.76 40.15
N ARG A 525 -4.00 3.61 39.49
CA ARG A 525 -2.82 2.73 39.38
C ARG A 525 -1.93 3.05 38.18
N LEU A 526 -2.36 3.98 37.34
CA LEU A 526 -1.67 4.33 36.10
C LEU A 526 -0.44 5.20 36.38
N TRP A 527 0.68 4.88 35.74
CA TRP A 527 1.92 5.65 35.86
C TRP A 527 1.71 7.12 35.45
N LEU A 528 0.97 7.38 34.37
CA LEU A 528 0.66 8.73 33.88
C LEU A 528 -0.08 9.62 34.90
N ASN A 529 -0.69 9.01 35.93
CA ASN A 529 -1.43 9.70 36.99
C ASN A 529 -0.64 9.87 38.30
N LYS A 530 0.57 9.28 38.42
CA LYS A 530 1.39 9.36 39.66
C LYS A 530 1.77 10.79 40.03
N TYR A 531 2.07 11.64 39.05
CA TYR A 531 2.32 13.06 39.33
C TYR A 531 1.04 13.79 39.75
N LEU A 532 -0.09 13.44 39.14
CA LEU A 532 -1.38 14.07 39.38
C LEU A 532 -1.94 13.76 40.78
N SER A 533 -1.57 12.61 41.37
CA SER A 533 -2.01 12.24 42.71
C SER A 533 -1.40 13.12 43.81
N ILE A 534 -0.22 13.70 43.57
CA ILE A 534 0.53 14.50 44.54
C ILE A 534 0.45 16.01 44.28
N ALA A 535 0.19 16.44 43.03
CA ALA A 535 0.08 17.86 42.70
C ALA A 535 -1.06 18.52 43.48
N GLU A 536 -0.86 19.76 43.96
CA GLU A 536 -1.82 20.49 44.79
C GLU A 536 -2.85 21.29 43.98
N LYS A 537 -2.43 21.78 42.82
CA LYS A 537 -3.21 22.59 41.88
C LYS A 537 -2.83 22.19 40.45
N TRP A 538 -3.53 22.76 39.47
CA TRP A 538 -3.27 22.49 38.05
C TRP A 538 -3.20 23.77 37.25
N ASP A 539 -2.09 24.48 37.45
CA ASP A 539 -1.78 25.74 36.80
C ASP A 539 -0.73 25.56 35.69
N LYS A 540 -0.28 26.66 35.07
CA LYS A 540 0.72 26.61 34.00
C LYS A 540 2.01 25.93 34.48
N ALA A 541 2.47 26.27 35.68
CA ALA A 541 3.73 25.76 36.22
C ALA A 541 3.67 24.24 36.45
N GLU A 542 2.53 23.71 36.93
CA GLU A 542 2.33 22.27 37.13
C GLU A 542 2.23 21.51 35.81
N ILE A 543 1.63 22.10 34.77
CA ILE A 543 1.61 21.51 33.41
C ILE A 543 3.04 21.42 32.86
N GLU A 544 3.86 22.47 33.02
CA GLU A 544 5.25 22.50 32.55
C GLU A 544 6.13 21.49 33.31
N LYS A 545 6.01 21.40 34.65
CA LYS A 545 6.72 20.38 35.44
C LYS A 545 6.34 18.97 35.04
N ARG A 546 5.05 18.69 34.81
CA ARG A 546 4.60 17.39 34.32
C ARG A 546 5.18 17.11 32.93
N PHE A 547 5.19 18.11 32.06
CA PHE A 547 5.78 17.98 30.73
C PHE A 547 7.26 17.56 30.82
N ASP A 548 8.06 18.18 31.69
CA ASP A 548 9.48 17.83 31.84
C ASP A 548 9.67 16.35 32.24
N LEU A 549 8.87 15.85 33.19
CA LEU A 549 8.87 14.43 33.58
C LEU A 549 8.49 13.49 32.42
N LEU A 550 7.50 13.90 31.61
CA LEU A 550 7.09 13.14 30.43
C LEU A 550 8.15 13.20 29.33
N ALA A 551 8.82 14.34 29.14
CA ALA A 551 9.86 14.55 28.15
C ALA A 551 11.08 13.69 28.45
N GLU A 552 11.55 13.64 29.70
CA GLU A 552 12.64 12.75 30.12
C GLU A 552 12.35 11.29 29.79
N ARG A 553 11.12 10.84 30.08
CA ARG A 553 10.68 9.47 29.78
C ARG A 553 10.52 9.24 28.28
N PHE A 554 10.00 10.22 27.55
CA PHE A 554 9.85 10.17 26.10
C PHE A 554 11.21 9.92 25.44
N LEU A 555 12.25 10.65 25.84
CA LEU A 555 13.60 10.51 25.26
C LEU A 555 14.23 9.14 25.49
N LYS A 556 13.87 8.44 26.58
CA LYS A 556 14.29 7.06 26.86
C LYS A 556 13.51 6.00 26.06
N ILE A 557 12.29 6.31 25.62
CA ILE A 557 11.48 5.38 24.83
C ILE A 557 11.83 5.47 23.34
N TRP A 558 12.09 6.69 22.86
CA TRP A 558 12.46 6.97 21.48
C TRP A 558 13.85 7.60 21.49
N GLU A 559 14.86 6.77 21.74
CA GLU A 559 16.23 7.23 22.00
C GLU A 559 16.90 7.86 20.78
N TYR A 560 17.79 8.82 21.04
CA TYR A 560 18.77 9.29 20.08
C TYR A 560 20.04 8.49 20.33
N PRO A 561 20.63 7.85 19.31
CA PRO A 561 21.80 7.02 19.50
C PRO A 561 23.00 7.87 19.92
N GLU A 562 23.64 7.50 21.02
CA GLU A 562 24.88 8.11 21.50
C GLU A 562 26.07 7.38 20.85
N ILE A 563 26.38 7.77 19.61
CA ILE A 563 27.54 7.25 18.88
C ILE A 563 28.46 8.37 18.45
N GLU A 564 29.76 8.13 18.53
CA GLU A 564 30.75 9.00 17.91
C GLU A 564 30.62 8.85 16.39
N LEU A 565 30.14 9.91 15.76
CA LEU A 565 30.31 10.08 14.33
C LEU A 565 31.77 10.44 14.14
N ASP A 566 32.53 9.60 13.45
CA ASP A 566 33.85 10.01 12.99
C ASP A 566 33.64 11.29 12.16
N ASP A 567 34.14 12.42 12.65
CA ASP A 567 34.22 13.72 11.94
C ASP A 567 35.05 13.63 10.64
N ARG A 568 35.44 12.42 10.22
CA ARG A 568 36.06 12.14 8.92
C ARG A 568 35.08 12.24 7.75
N ASP A 569 34.16 13.19 7.81
CA ASP A 569 33.80 13.93 6.60
C ASP A 569 34.61 15.24 6.65
N GLU A 570 35.93 15.14 6.43
CA GLU A 570 36.87 16.26 6.22
C GLU A 570 36.49 17.16 5.02
N ASN A 571 35.34 16.93 4.40
CA ASN A 571 34.94 17.61 3.19
C ASN A 571 34.20 18.93 3.43
N ASN A 572 33.88 19.36 4.66
CA ASN A 572 33.17 20.65 4.92
C ASN A 572 31.96 20.87 3.99
N GLU A 573 31.29 19.77 3.63
CA GLU A 573 30.13 19.75 2.75
C GLU A 573 28.89 20.15 3.56
N VAL A 574 28.15 21.14 3.08
CA VAL A 574 26.97 21.68 3.76
C VAL A 574 25.81 21.70 2.80
N ASN A 575 24.63 21.24 3.25
CA ASN A 575 23.41 21.38 2.46
C ASN A 575 23.16 22.86 2.16
N ILE A 576 22.70 23.20 0.94
CA ILE A 576 22.54 24.60 0.54
C ILE A 576 21.59 25.40 1.46
N PHE A 577 20.62 24.74 2.12
CA PHE A 577 19.70 25.36 3.08
C PHE A 577 20.38 25.70 4.41
N GLU A 578 21.42 24.97 4.77
CA GLU A 578 22.22 25.15 5.99
C GLU A 578 23.51 25.94 5.73
N ALA A 579 23.86 26.18 4.45
CA ALA A 579 25.06 26.87 4.06
C ALA A 579 25.04 28.37 4.42
N GLU A 580 26.17 28.86 4.94
CA GLU A 580 26.41 30.29 5.15
C GLU A 580 26.33 31.09 3.84
N ASP A 581 26.12 32.41 3.96
CA ASP A 581 26.04 33.35 2.83
C ASP A 581 27.22 33.16 1.84
N PRO A 582 26.94 32.96 0.53
CA PRO A 582 27.98 32.76 -0.49
C PRO A 582 28.82 34.01 -0.81
N LYS A 583 28.52 35.16 -0.21
CA LYS A 583 29.25 36.41 -0.46
C LYS A 583 30.73 36.29 -0.07
N HIS A 584 31.61 36.62 -1.01
CA HIS A 584 33.08 36.49 -0.88
C HIS A 584 33.60 35.05 -0.68
N LYS A 585 32.78 34.02 -0.92
CA LYS A 585 33.19 32.62 -0.89
C LYS A 585 33.26 32.02 -2.30
N LYS A 586 34.16 31.07 -2.50
CA LYS A 586 34.24 30.26 -3.72
C LYS A 586 33.80 28.83 -3.40
N LEU A 587 33.17 28.18 -4.37
CA LEU A 587 32.84 26.77 -4.26
C LEU A 587 34.06 25.94 -4.68
N GLU A 588 34.22 24.76 -4.10
CA GLU A 588 35.15 23.73 -4.58
C GLU A 588 34.42 22.79 -5.55
N TYR A 589 33.26 22.30 -5.12
CA TYR A 589 32.30 21.55 -5.92
C TYR A 589 30.91 21.59 -5.26
N ALA A 590 29.91 21.08 -5.97
CA ALA A 590 28.60 20.75 -5.41
C ALA A 590 28.27 19.28 -5.67
N ILE A 591 27.36 18.72 -4.89
CA ILE A 591 26.78 17.40 -5.11
C ILE A 591 25.29 17.63 -5.29
N PHE A 592 24.76 17.27 -6.46
CA PHE A 592 23.35 17.37 -6.78
C PHE A 592 22.80 16.00 -7.20
N PHE A 593 21.75 15.49 -6.53
CA PHE A 593 21.21 14.14 -6.75
C PHE A 593 22.29 13.05 -6.75
N ASP A 594 23.17 13.06 -5.73
CA ASP A 594 24.34 12.18 -5.59
C ASP A 594 25.39 12.27 -6.72
N GLN A 595 25.29 13.26 -7.63
CA GLN A 595 26.28 13.51 -8.68
C GLN A 595 27.16 14.70 -8.33
N LYS A 596 28.48 14.49 -8.37
CA LYS A 596 29.46 15.56 -8.14
C LYS A 596 29.51 16.50 -9.35
N ILE A 597 29.17 17.77 -9.11
CA ILE A 597 29.27 18.87 -10.07
C ILE A 597 30.54 19.67 -9.76
N GLU A 598 31.50 19.67 -10.68
CA GLU A 598 32.71 20.49 -10.57
C GLU A 598 32.43 21.96 -10.90
N VAL A 599 31.90 22.70 -9.92
CA VAL A 599 31.62 24.14 -10.03
C VAL A 599 32.32 24.94 -8.96
N THR A 600 33.11 25.93 -9.39
CA THR A 600 33.83 26.84 -8.50
C THR A 600 33.13 28.19 -8.27
N GLN A 601 32.07 28.45 -9.05
CA GLN A 601 31.33 29.72 -9.05
C GLN A 601 29.84 29.47 -8.85
N VAL A 602 29.22 30.25 -7.96
CA VAL A 602 27.77 30.21 -7.69
C VAL A 602 26.94 30.45 -8.95
N ALA A 603 27.43 31.30 -9.87
CA ALA A 603 26.77 31.54 -11.15
C ALA A 603 26.69 30.27 -12.01
N LYS A 604 27.70 29.39 -11.98
CA LYS A 604 27.68 28.12 -12.72
C LYS A 604 26.79 27.09 -12.03
N LEU A 605 26.86 27.02 -10.69
CA LEU A 605 25.99 26.16 -9.89
C LEU A 605 24.51 26.45 -10.18
N TYR A 606 24.14 27.73 -10.21
CA TYR A 606 22.79 28.18 -10.54
C TYR A 606 22.29 27.62 -11.87
N VAL A 607 23.10 27.72 -12.92
CA VAL A 607 22.73 27.24 -14.26
C VAL A 607 22.59 25.72 -14.29
N GLU A 608 23.56 25.01 -13.69
CA GLU A 608 23.57 23.55 -13.71
C GLU A 608 22.39 22.95 -12.96
N VAL A 609 22.06 23.50 -11.78
CA VAL A 609 20.89 23.08 -11.00
C VAL A 609 19.61 23.30 -11.80
N PHE A 610 19.41 24.50 -12.38
CA PHE A 610 18.19 24.78 -13.14
C PHE A 610 18.07 23.99 -14.44
N LYS A 611 19.19 23.67 -15.09
CA LYS A 611 19.22 22.77 -16.25
C LYS A 611 18.77 21.37 -15.87
N GLN A 612 19.35 20.79 -14.83
CA GLN A 612 18.99 19.44 -14.37
C GLN A 612 17.56 19.37 -13.82
N LEU A 613 17.09 20.39 -13.10
CA LEU A 613 15.69 20.47 -12.66
C LEU A 613 14.73 20.56 -13.84
N PHE A 614 15.08 21.33 -14.88
CA PHE A 614 14.26 21.43 -16.08
C PHE A 614 14.22 20.11 -16.85
N ASP A 615 15.35 19.40 -16.96
CA ASP A 615 15.41 18.08 -17.59
C ASP A 615 14.64 17.01 -16.80
N LEU A 616 14.63 17.11 -15.46
CA LEU A 616 13.94 16.19 -14.56
C LEU A 616 12.42 16.33 -14.66
N GLN A 617 11.91 17.56 -14.57
CA GLN A 617 10.47 17.81 -14.57
C GLN A 617 10.12 19.19 -15.20
N PRO A 618 10.11 19.30 -16.54
CA PRO A 618 9.85 20.56 -17.23
C PRO A 618 8.50 21.17 -16.87
N GLU A 619 7.46 20.36 -16.67
CA GLU A 619 6.11 20.84 -16.38
C GLU A 619 6.03 21.66 -15.10
N THR A 620 6.85 21.35 -14.09
CA THR A 620 6.86 22.06 -12.79
C THR A 620 7.20 23.53 -12.95
N PHE A 621 8.01 23.89 -13.96
CA PHE A 621 8.31 25.29 -14.25
C PHE A 621 7.08 26.08 -14.73
N PHE A 622 6.09 25.41 -15.33
CA PHE A 622 4.90 26.03 -15.90
C PHE A 622 3.65 25.87 -15.04
N THR A 623 3.62 24.88 -14.14
CA THR A 623 2.50 24.64 -13.22
C THR A 623 2.67 25.33 -11.86
N THR A 624 3.81 25.97 -11.61
CA THR A 624 4.14 26.68 -10.36
C THR A 624 4.60 28.12 -10.62
N ASP A 625 4.99 28.86 -9.59
CA ASP A 625 5.50 30.24 -9.71
C ASP A 625 6.95 30.31 -10.23
N LEU A 626 7.58 29.17 -10.53
CA LEU A 626 9.00 29.11 -10.90
C LEU A 626 9.35 29.90 -12.15
N ALA A 627 8.57 29.77 -13.24
CA ALA A 627 8.84 30.50 -14.48
C ALA A 627 8.88 32.03 -14.26
N GLU A 628 8.00 32.56 -13.40
CA GLU A 628 8.00 33.98 -13.03
C GLU A 628 9.22 34.32 -12.18
N LYS A 629 9.50 33.50 -11.16
CA LYS A 629 10.62 33.70 -10.22
C LYS A 629 11.98 33.69 -10.92
N VAL A 630 12.20 32.84 -11.92
CA VAL A 630 13.48 32.77 -12.64
C VAL A 630 13.49 33.54 -13.96
N THR A 631 12.36 34.18 -14.31
CA THR A 631 12.20 34.94 -15.56
C THR A 631 12.49 34.05 -16.78
N LEU A 632 11.80 32.91 -16.84
CA LEU A 632 11.94 31.93 -17.90
C LEU A 632 11.39 32.49 -19.24
N THR A 633 12.20 32.51 -20.29
CA THR A 633 11.81 33.01 -21.62
C THR A 633 12.29 32.11 -22.75
N LYS A 634 11.64 32.21 -23.92
CA LYS A 634 12.07 31.63 -25.20
C LYS A 634 12.81 32.63 -26.09
N THR A 635 12.71 33.93 -25.80
CA THR A 635 13.23 35.02 -26.63
C THR A 635 14.23 35.86 -25.83
N PRO A 636 15.55 35.66 -26.03
CA PRO A 636 16.58 36.34 -25.25
C PRO A 636 16.75 37.85 -25.58
N LYS A 637 15.88 38.45 -26.41
CA LYS A 637 16.07 39.79 -26.99
C LYS A 637 15.01 40.84 -26.66
N GLU A 638 14.00 40.54 -25.84
CA GLU A 638 12.98 41.54 -25.45
C GLU A 638 12.84 41.57 -23.93
N GLY A 639 13.40 42.63 -23.31
CA GLY A 639 13.22 43.08 -21.92
C GLY A 639 12.70 42.06 -20.90
N ASN A 640 13.65 41.41 -20.22
CA ASN A 640 13.55 40.30 -19.23
C ASN A 640 13.77 38.91 -19.84
N PRO A 641 14.89 38.22 -19.55
CA PRO A 641 15.92 38.54 -18.55
C PRO A 641 16.99 39.55 -19.03
N ARG A 642 17.60 40.27 -18.08
CA ARG A 642 18.69 41.25 -18.30
C ARG A 642 19.99 40.59 -18.77
N GLN A 643 20.27 39.38 -18.31
CA GLN A 643 21.33 38.53 -18.82
C GLN A 643 20.75 37.12 -19.07
N PRO A 644 20.32 36.80 -20.30
CA PRO A 644 19.76 35.49 -20.59
C PRO A 644 20.83 34.39 -20.46
N VAL A 645 20.54 33.38 -19.65
CA VAL A 645 21.35 32.18 -19.53
C VAL A 645 20.55 30.97 -19.98
N GLN A 646 21.12 30.23 -20.93
CA GLN A 646 20.46 29.08 -21.55
C GLN A 646 20.44 27.89 -20.59
N ILE A 647 19.27 27.27 -20.40
CA ILE A 647 19.13 26.04 -19.61
C ILE A 647 18.84 24.82 -20.50
N ASN A 648 18.25 25.00 -21.68
CA ASN A 648 18.16 23.98 -22.73
C ASN A 648 18.09 24.64 -24.13
N ASP A 649 17.84 23.86 -25.19
CA ASP A 649 17.81 24.36 -26.57
C ASP A 649 16.76 25.46 -26.83
N THR A 650 15.74 25.58 -25.97
CA THR A 650 14.59 26.47 -26.20
C THR A 650 14.45 27.59 -25.16
N TYR A 651 14.92 27.39 -23.93
CA TYR A 651 14.59 28.23 -22.79
C TYR A 651 15.82 28.85 -22.12
N PHE A 652 15.63 30.08 -21.66
CA PHE A 652 16.61 30.92 -20.98
C PHE A 652 16.04 31.46 -19.67
N ILE A 653 16.90 31.69 -18.68
CA ILE A 653 16.57 32.28 -17.37
C ILE A 653 17.43 33.53 -17.09
N GLU A 654 17.07 34.31 -16.07
CA GLU A 654 17.84 35.47 -15.63
C GLU A 654 19.17 35.08 -14.95
N GLY A 655 20.28 35.55 -15.50
CA GLY A 655 21.63 35.37 -14.95
C GLY A 655 22.14 36.56 -14.14
N ASN A 656 21.60 37.77 -14.36
CA ASN A 656 22.03 39.00 -13.71
C ASN A 656 21.41 39.15 -12.31
N ILE A 657 21.82 38.24 -11.43
CA ILE A 657 21.40 38.13 -10.04
C ILE A 657 22.66 38.01 -9.19
N ASP A 658 22.68 38.61 -8.02
CA ASP A 658 23.77 38.42 -7.06
C ASP A 658 23.80 36.98 -6.51
N ASN A 659 24.90 36.59 -5.85
CA ASN A 659 25.04 35.20 -5.38
C ASN A 659 23.99 34.82 -4.33
N ILE A 660 23.54 35.78 -3.51
CA ILE A 660 22.48 35.57 -2.52
C ILE A 660 21.16 35.27 -3.24
N GLY A 661 20.76 36.12 -4.18
CA GLY A 661 19.54 35.90 -4.96
C GLY A 661 19.57 34.61 -5.79
N LYS A 662 20.75 34.16 -6.24
CA LYS A 662 20.91 32.84 -6.89
C LYS A 662 20.65 31.69 -5.93
N PHE A 663 21.20 31.73 -4.70
CA PHE A 663 20.95 30.72 -3.67
C PHE A 663 19.47 30.67 -3.29
N GLU A 664 18.83 31.81 -3.07
CA GLU A 664 17.40 31.87 -2.71
C GLU A 664 16.50 31.29 -3.80
N LYS A 665 16.80 31.55 -5.08
CA LYS A 665 16.06 30.95 -6.20
C LYS A 665 16.30 29.45 -6.32
N ILE A 666 17.53 28.98 -6.07
CA ILE A 666 17.81 27.54 -6.02
C ILE A 666 17.00 26.89 -4.89
N LYS A 667 17.06 27.43 -3.67
CA LYS A 667 16.31 26.91 -2.51
C LYS A 667 14.81 26.84 -2.80
N HIS A 668 14.24 27.92 -3.34
CA HIS A 668 12.82 27.97 -3.73
C HIS A 668 12.47 26.88 -4.76
N ALA A 669 13.31 26.67 -5.77
CA ALA A 669 13.12 25.61 -6.75
C ALA A 669 13.22 24.22 -6.13
N LEU A 670 14.21 23.97 -5.27
CA LEU A 670 14.35 22.70 -4.58
C LEU A 670 13.15 22.40 -3.67
N THR A 671 12.59 23.40 -3.00
CA THR A 671 11.36 23.25 -2.20
C THR A 671 10.14 22.89 -3.05
N ILE A 672 9.99 23.51 -4.23
CA ILE A 672 8.88 23.18 -5.14
C ILE A 672 9.01 21.77 -5.70
N PHE A 673 10.24 21.29 -5.85
CA PHE A 673 10.55 19.94 -6.33
C PHE A 673 10.64 18.89 -5.20
N ASP A 674 10.28 19.22 -3.94
CA ASP A 674 10.47 18.36 -2.77
C ASP A 674 11.89 17.73 -2.71
N SER A 675 12.90 18.55 -3.04
CA SER A 675 14.29 18.15 -3.30
C SER A 675 15.30 18.99 -2.49
N GLU A 676 14.90 19.50 -1.32
CA GLU A 676 15.75 20.35 -0.47
C GLU A 676 17.05 19.66 -0.02
N ASP A 677 17.02 18.33 0.10
CA ASP A 677 18.16 17.54 0.55
C ASP A 677 19.12 17.15 -0.56
N GLU A 678 18.75 17.43 -1.82
CA GLU A 678 19.44 16.89 -2.98
C GLU A 678 20.65 17.73 -3.37
N LEU A 679 20.83 18.94 -2.81
CA LEU A 679 21.94 19.84 -3.12
C LEU A 679 22.83 20.13 -1.91
N THR A 680 24.04 19.59 -1.95
CA THR A 680 25.11 19.85 -0.98
C THR A 680 26.24 20.61 -1.67
N ILE A 681 26.86 21.56 -0.97
CA ILE A 681 27.95 22.39 -1.51
C ILE A 681 29.16 22.31 -0.60
N LYS A 682 30.35 22.40 -1.21
CA LYS A 682 31.60 22.61 -0.47
C LYS A 682 32.18 23.96 -0.83
N TYR A 683 32.48 24.78 0.17
CA TYR A 683 33.27 25.99 -0.03
C TYR A 683 34.76 25.63 -0.12
N ALA A 684 35.48 26.27 -1.04
CA ALA A 684 36.93 26.17 -1.07
C ALA A 684 37.53 26.80 0.21
N GLU A 685 38.51 26.14 0.81
CA GLU A 685 39.25 26.70 1.93
C GLU A 685 39.94 28.01 1.52
N LYS A 686 40.01 28.96 2.46
CA LYS A 686 40.49 30.34 2.22
C LYS A 686 41.98 30.41 1.91
#